data_AF-A0A2G6DCB0-F1
#
_entry.id   AF-A0A2G6DCB0-F1
#
_cell.length_a   1.000
_cell.length_b   1.000
_cell.length_c   1.000
_cell.angle_alpha   90.00
_cell.angle_beta   90.00
_cell.angle_gamma   90.00
#
_symmetry.space_group_name_H-M   'P 1'
#
loop_
_entity.id
_entity.type
_entity.pdbx_description
1 polymer ?
#
loop_
_entity_poly.entity_id
_entity_poly.type
_entity_poly.pdbx_seq_one_letter_code
_entity_poly.pdbx_strand_id
1 'polypeptide(L)'
;MHTPYLLSLDMGTSSIGYVVFAIDEDGEPTAIEDLGVRIFPDGRDPDSNSNEPLAVARRKARGIRRTRDRGQNRVRRLVKELIECGLLPANDQERKIILQQTCPYEARALAVNQPVEPYTLGRAIFHLGRRRGFKSNRLASGGEESEYKSKIESLRKSLGDQTLGEYLYQKIKQNKVLANKGTPIKQTPVRFRNGETEFYADRAMYQSEFRKIQETQGNTLISDAQWALLAETVFFQYPLKPVLKGKCRFFPEETRAHIDLPISHEFRILQEVNNLKYVSQGVNHDLTERQHNAIIHALNKSKSKTFSSLVKLKDEHKNPFFPSDAQFNLDVASRSSKLIGNETLINLRKTDYLGKLADTLSTDKLNDIIEYLIEPFEQVAGKNVIASDDKVISYLKEQLPSLSDEQINNLSNYRFKRGTASVSRKFMEQINPFLKQGLIYSDAVTQLGNETGIPLHHSHFSMDELMDELPYYGVAMPESVWGEKPESDANKAPHERDEDAYQYGKIANPTVHLALNQLRFVVNQAIAKMGGTPQKIHIELTRDLKNSKQAREELSRNNAKNKKNNDRIKDLLKTEFGIENPRREDIQKVKLWEELDDRTCIFTEQRISARQLFNGEVEIEHIIPFSRCYDDGINNKTLAFKNANNIKGNRTPFEAFGVDQERYSIMMKRALKSFGHSSKYERFKEGAFEKFYGGDRGDMIARQLNDTKYISRKAKQYLSCICEPQSIISVNGQITAILRDVWQLNYYKDKTTDNYRNDHRHHIVDAFVVGMTSRSLIKRINTTTSKDQRHINNLYQFLKDRVSDNLDASLKAQLKHMLGAVNASYKPDHTDQGSMCNGTAYGFTELDGKKYGVTRKPVNKLKHSDIFSIRDSLIKKRILQHLTNNKNTIDQNKLRSTIPKSQLTHKLADFTKTTGIKSVRILVKNQSISPIQSAPYKGYALNSYAYCDIWQTPYKRDKKTGKYTYKYEGAFVPYAEVNQYKSTPKRPVDKEGRSHPAAKKLMRLYKNDCIELVDKRSGEVFSKRVAGYSVSNNKIDLRNNLESQNKERKFISINKIFNENHVSKKKI
;
A
#
# COMPACT_ATOMS: atom_id res chain seq x y z
N MET A 1 -28.53 25.13 -30.75
CA MET A 1 -29.17 25.41 -29.45
C MET A 1 -28.66 24.38 -28.46
N HIS A 2 -28.19 24.82 -27.32
CA HIS A 2 -27.70 23.95 -26.25
C HIS A 2 -28.91 23.37 -25.52
N THR A 3 -29.15 22.06 -25.67
CA THR A 3 -30.26 21.38 -24.98
C THR A 3 -29.86 21.16 -23.52
N PRO A 4 -30.65 21.65 -22.54
CA PRO A 4 -30.38 21.39 -21.15
C PRO A 4 -30.35 19.89 -20.84
N TYR A 5 -29.39 19.46 -20.05
CA TYR A 5 -29.21 18.04 -19.74
C TYR A 5 -28.68 17.78 -18.33
N LEU A 6 -29.00 16.58 -17.84
CA LEU A 6 -28.51 16.00 -16.60
C LEU A 6 -27.51 14.88 -16.93
N LEU A 7 -26.28 15.00 -16.42
CA LEU A 7 -25.30 13.91 -16.47
C LEU A 7 -25.36 13.08 -15.18
N SER A 8 -25.66 11.80 -15.29
CA SER A 8 -25.65 10.87 -14.15
C SER A 8 -24.47 9.90 -14.21
N LEU A 9 -23.85 9.63 -13.06
CA LEU A 9 -22.60 8.88 -12.94
C LEU A 9 -22.65 7.83 -11.80
N ASP A 10 -22.40 6.56 -12.15
CA ASP A 10 -21.99 5.50 -11.21
C ASP A 10 -20.47 5.34 -11.30
N MET A 11 -19.76 5.62 -10.21
CA MET A 11 -18.30 5.57 -10.16
C MET A 11 -17.78 4.43 -9.29
N GLY A 12 -17.08 3.49 -9.92
CA GLY A 12 -16.33 2.42 -9.25
C GLY A 12 -14.81 2.59 -9.32
N THR A 13 -14.08 1.62 -8.77
CA THR A 13 -12.61 1.57 -8.83
C THR A 13 -12.06 1.15 -10.20
N SER A 14 -12.89 0.53 -11.04
CA SER A 14 -12.51 -0.01 -12.35
C SER A 14 -13.55 0.22 -13.45
N SER A 15 -14.59 1.00 -13.15
CA SER A 15 -15.69 1.27 -14.07
C SER A 15 -16.34 2.61 -13.78
N ILE A 16 -16.86 3.26 -14.82
CA ILE A 16 -17.77 4.40 -14.74
C ILE A 16 -18.97 4.10 -15.63
N GLY A 17 -20.15 3.95 -15.05
CA GLY A 17 -21.42 3.97 -15.77
C GLY A 17 -21.91 5.40 -15.88
N TYR A 18 -22.46 5.78 -17.05
CA TYR A 18 -23.06 7.09 -17.22
C TYR A 18 -24.36 7.02 -18.02
N VAL A 19 -25.24 7.99 -17.75
CA VAL A 19 -26.46 8.26 -18.51
C VAL A 19 -26.60 9.77 -18.67
N VAL A 20 -26.92 10.22 -19.88
CA VAL A 20 -27.22 11.62 -20.21
C VAL A 20 -28.73 11.72 -20.45
N PHE A 21 -29.39 12.56 -19.65
CA PHE A 21 -30.81 12.83 -19.77
C PHE A 21 -31.06 14.21 -20.34
N ALA A 22 -31.95 14.34 -21.32
CA ALA A 22 -32.60 15.62 -21.58
C ALA A 22 -33.47 15.99 -20.37
N ILE A 23 -33.53 17.28 -20.06
CA ILE A 23 -34.33 17.77 -18.93
C ILE A 23 -35.30 18.88 -19.37
N ASP A 24 -36.43 18.98 -18.67
CA ASP A 24 -37.40 20.06 -18.84
C ASP A 24 -37.01 21.34 -18.07
N GLU A 25 -37.92 22.32 -18.00
CA GLU A 25 -37.73 23.59 -17.29
C GLU A 25 -37.59 23.43 -15.78
N ASP A 26 -38.24 22.42 -15.18
CA ASP A 26 -38.06 22.03 -13.77
C ASP A 26 -36.75 21.25 -13.55
N GLY A 27 -36.13 20.85 -14.65
CA GLY A 27 -34.92 20.07 -14.76
C GLY A 27 -35.11 18.62 -14.32
N GLU A 28 -36.29 18.06 -14.55
CA GLU A 28 -36.58 16.65 -14.40
C GLU A 28 -36.27 15.88 -15.70
N PRO A 29 -35.84 14.61 -15.64
CA PRO A 29 -35.48 13.83 -16.83
C PRO A 29 -36.68 13.54 -17.75
N THR A 30 -36.54 13.79 -19.05
CA THR A 30 -37.60 13.56 -20.06
C THR A 30 -37.25 12.50 -21.12
N ALA A 31 -35.97 12.41 -21.52
CA ALA A 31 -35.48 11.42 -22.49
C ALA A 31 -34.03 11.01 -22.20
N ILE A 32 -33.62 9.83 -22.68
CA ILE A 32 -32.23 9.37 -22.61
C ILE A 32 -31.51 9.70 -23.92
N GLU A 33 -30.55 10.62 -23.87
CA GLU A 33 -29.76 11.07 -25.03
C GLU A 33 -28.51 10.20 -25.26
N ASP A 34 -27.92 9.71 -24.18
CA ASP A 34 -26.77 8.82 -24.24
C ASP A 34 -26.64 7.94 -23.00
N LEU A 35 -26.00 6.79 -23.17
CA LEU A 35 -25.57 5.96 -22.06
C LEU A 35 -24.36 5.11 -22.41
N GLY A 36 -23.59 4.74 -21.39
CA GLY A 36 -22.44 3.89 -21.62
C GLY A 36 -21.71 3.50 -20.36
N VAL A 37 -20.74 2.61 -20.55
CA VAL A 37 -19.86 2.17 -19.48
C VAL A 37 -18.41 2.21 -19.93
N ARG A 38 -17.57 2.86 -19.13
CA ARG A 38 -16.13 2.94 -19.32
C ARG A 38 -15.43 2.03 -18.32
N ILE A 39 -14.66 1.05 -18.80
CA ILE A 39 -13.93 0.08 -17.99
C ILE A 39 -12.42 0.37 -18.05
N PHE A 40 -11.75 0.31 -16.89
CA PHE A 40 -10.32 0.60 -16.76
C PHE A 40 -9.70 -0.23 -15.62
N PRO A 41 -8.37 -0.46 -15.62
CA PRO A 41 -7.72 -1.26 -14.58
C PRO A 41 -7.76 -0.56 -13.20
N ASP A 42 -7.75 -1.29 -12.09
CA ASP A 42 -7.71 -0.74 -10.71
C ASP A 42 -6.31 -0.20 -10.31
N GLY A 43 -5.43 0.17 -11.26
CA GLY A 43 -4.06 0.65 -10.97
C GLY A 43 -3.15 -0.32 -10.17
N ARG A 44 -3.61 -1.56 -9.97
CA ARG A 44 -3.01 -2.64 -9.17
C ARG A 44 -2.75 -3.86 -10.05
N ASP A 45 -1.85 -4.74 -9.62
CA ASP A 45 -1.53 -5.96 -10.36
C ASP A 45 -2.63 -7.02 -10.16
N PRO A 46 -3.44 -7.34 -11.21
CA PRO A 46 -4.55 -8.28 -11.10
C PRO A 46 -4.09 -9.74 -10.91
N ASP A 47 -2.83 -10.06 -11.23
CA ASP A 47 -2.26 -11.41 -11.11
C ASP A 47 -1.51 -11.61 -9.77
N SER A 48 -1.37 -10.55 -8.96
CA SER A 48 -0.71 -10.63 -7.66
C SER A 48 -1.69 -11.03 -6.56
N ASN A 49 -1.38 -12.11 -5.82
CA ASN A 49 -2.08 -12.46 -4.56
C ASN A 49 -1.89 -11.41 -3.44
N SER A 50 -1.25 -10.27 -3.73
CA SER A 50 -1.01 -9.19 -2.78
C SER A 50 -1.85 -7.94 -3.05
N ASN A 51 -2.53 -7.82 -4.20
CA ASN A 51 -3.25 -6.61 -4.64
C ASN A 51 -2.41 -5.33 -4.42
N GLU A 52 -1.09 -5.45 -4.52
CA GLU A 52 -0.16 -4.35 -4.25
C GLU A 52 -0.23 -3.34 -5.41
N PRO A 53 -0.29 -2.03 -5.15
CA PRO A 53 -0.28 -1.06 -6.24
C PRO A 53 0.99 -1.19 -7.09
N LEU A 54 0.85 -1.14 -8.42
CA LEU A 54 1.96 -1.32 -9.36
C LEU A 54 3.13 -0.35 -9.09
N ALA A 55 2.80 0.86 -8.65
CA ALA A 55 3.76 1.88 -8.25
C ALA A 55 4.63 1.47 -7.04
N VAL A 56 4.08 0.70 -6.08
CA VAL A 56 4.81 0.22 -4.90
C VAL A 56 5.75 -0.92 -5.31
N ALA A 57 5.29 -1.87 -6.14
CA ALA A 57 6.14 -2.91 -6.71
C ALA A 57 7.33 -2.32 -7.49
N ARG A 58 7.08 -1.31 -8.34
CA ARG A 58 8.13 -0.55 -9.04
C ARG A 58 9.09 0.15 -8.08
N ARG A 59 8.58 0.76 -7.01
CA ARG A 59 9.39 1.44 -5.97
C ARG A 59 10.31 0.47 -5.24
N LYS A 60 9.80 -0.70 -4.83
CA LYS A 60 10.58 -1.78 -4.19
C LYS A 60 11.71 -2.26 -5.12
N ALA A 61 11.39 -2.57 -6.38
CA ALA A 61 12.38 -3.00 -7.36
C ALA A 61 13.47 -1.94 -7.60
N ARG A 62 13.09 -0.66 -7.70
CA ARG A 62 14.04 0.46 -7.81
C ARG A 62 14.94 0.59 -6.58
N GLY A 63 14.38 0.40 -5.38
CA GLY A 63 15.13 0.38 -4.12
C GLY A 63 16.20 -0.72 -4.12
N ILE A 64 15.84 -1.95 -4.50
CA ILE A 64 16.76 -3.08 -4.60
C ILE A 64 17.90 -2.80 -5.58
N ARG A 65 17.59 -2.27 -6.77
CA ARG A 65 18.61 -1.88 -7.78
C ARG A 65 19.58 -0.85 -7.23
N ARG A 66 19.08 0.27 -6.68
CA ARG A 66 19.92 1.32 -6.09
C ARG A 66 20.80 0.78 -4.97
N THR A 67 20.26 -0.06 -4.08
CA THR A 67 21.04 -0.67 -2.99
C THR A 67 22.15 -1.57 -3.52
N ARG A 68 21.86 -2.38 -4.55
CA ARG A 68 22.87 -3.20 -5.23
C ARG A 68 23.95 -2.34 -5.87
N ASP A 69 23.57 -1.37 -6.69
CA ASP A 69 24.50 -0.59 -7.50
C ASP A 69 25.40 0.28 -6.60
N ARG A 70 24.83 0.93 -5.57
CA ARG A 70 25.60 1.65 -4.55
C ARG A 70 26.53 0.72 -3.77
N GLY A 71 26.08 -0.50 -3.46
CA GLY A 71 26.92 -1.50 -2.81
C GLY A 71 28.10 -1.93 -3.70
N GLN A 72 27.87 -2.13 -5.00
CA GLN A 72 28.91 -2.48 -5.97
C GLN A 72 29.89 -1.32 -6.21
N ASN A 73 29.39 -0.09 -6.35
CA ASN A 73 30.24 1.10 -6.50
C ASN A 73 31.15 1.27 -5.27
N ARG A 74 30.61 1.13 -4.06
CA ARG A 74 31.42 1.16 -2.83
C ARG A 74 32.49 0.08 -2.83
N VAL A 75 32.14 -1.16 -3.16
CA VAL A 75 33.12 -2.26 -3.21
C VAL A 75 34.19 -2.01 -4.26
N ARG A 76 33.83 -1.46 -5.44
CA ARG A 76 34.81 -1.08 -6.48
C ARG A 76 35.76 0.01 -5.98
N ARG A 77 35.22 1.07 -5.39
CA ARG A 77 36.01 2.16 -4.78
C ARG A 77 36.94 1.62 -3.69
N LEU A 78 36.41 0.82 -2.77
CA LEU A 78 37.19 0.24 -1.67
C LEU A 78 38.31 -0.69 -2.17
N VAL A 79 38.07 -1.50 -3.20
CA VAL A 79 39.12 -2.35 -3.78
C VAL A 79 40.24 -1.50 -4.37
N LYS A 80 39.90 -0.42 -5.09
CA LYS A 80 40.87 0.52 -5.64
C LYS A 80 41.71 1.15 -4.52
N GLU A 81 41.06 1.71 -3.50
CA GLU A 81 41.75 2.37 -2.38
C GLU A 81 42.60 1.39 -1.57
N LEU A 82 42.15 0.15 -1.35
CA LEU A 82 42.95 -0.87 -0.67
C LEU A 82 44.19 -1.28 -1.49
N ILE A 83 44.12 -1.27 -2.82
CA ILE A 83 45.29 -1.52 -3.69
C ILE A 83 46.27 -0.35 -3.59
N GLU A 84 45.78 0.89 -3.68
CA GLU A 84 46.60 2.10 -3.56
C GLU A 84 47.26 2.23 -2.18
N CYS A 85 46.63 1.67 -1.14
CA CYS A 85 47.21 1.59 0.21
C CYS A 85 48.13 0.38 0.44
N GLY A 86 48.38 -0.47 -0.58
CA GLY A 86 49.20 -1.69 -0.43
C GLY A 86 48.54 -2.81 0.40
N LEU A 87 47.25 -2.69 0.71
CA LEU A 87 46.50 -3.66 1.52
C LEU A 87 45.83 -4.78 0.69
N LEU A 88 45.84 -4.67 -0.63
CA LEU A 88 45.45 -5.74 -1.56
C LEU A 88 46.33 -5.71 -2.82
N PRO A 89 46.60 -6.86 -3.46
CA PRO A 89 47.38 -6.88 -4.68
C PRO A 89 46.59 -6.32 -5.87
N ALA A 90 47.31 -5.63 -6.75
CA ALA A 90 46.78 -5.10 -8.01
C ALA A 90 46.33 -6.24 -8.95
N ASN A 91 47.04 -7.37 -8.94
CA ASN A 91 46.71 -8.54 -9.75
C ASN A 91 45.40 -9.20 -9.27
N ASP A 92 44.45 -9.36 -10.21
CA ASP A 92 43.13 -9.93 -9.96
C ASP A 92 43.15 -11.39 -9.47
N GLN A 93 44.08 -12.21 -9.98
CA GLN A 93 44.20 -13.62 -9.59
C GLN A 93 44.75 -13.74 -8.17
N GLU A 94 45.84 -13.03 -7.86
CA GLU A 94 46.41 -13.00 -6.50
C GLU A 94 45.39 -12.51 -5.48
N ARG A 95 44.67 -11.43 -5.80
CA ARG A 95 43.61 -10.90 -4.93
C ARG A 95 42.52 -11.95 -4.70
N LYS A 96 42.13 -12.69 -5.73
CA LYS A 96 41.13 -13.76 -5.61
C LYS A 96 41.64 -14.89 -4.70
N ILE A 97 42.92 -15.26 -4.79
CA ILE A 97 43.55 -16.27 -3.94
C ILE A 97 43.50 -15.84 -2.48
N ILE A 98 43.97 -14.62 -2.16
CA ILE A 98 43.94 -14.05 -0.80
C ILE A 98 42.51 -14.04 -0.25
N LEU A 99 41.54 -13.52 -1.02
CA LEU A 99 40.15 -13.45 -0.59
C LEU A 99 39.48 -14.82 -0.40
N GLN A 100 40.03 -15.90 -0.98
CA GLN A 100 39.57 -17.28 -0.83
C GLN A 100 40.23 -18.00 0.35
N GLN A 101 41.53 -17.80 0.55
CA GLN A 101 42.30 -18.47 1.60
C GLN A 101 42.10 -17.81 2.97
N THR A 102 41.98 -16.49 3.04
CA THR A 102 41.87 -15.78 4.31
C THR A 102 40.41 -15.67 4.78
N CYS A 103 40.12 -16.27 5.93
CA CYS A 103 38.82 -16.15 6.59
C CYS A 103 38.60 -14.67 7.02
N PRO A 104 37.52 -14.01 6.58
CA PRO A 104 37.32 -12.59 6.88
C PRO A 104 37.00 -12.31 8.35
N TYR A 105 36.43 -13.28 9.07
CA TYR A 105 36.12 -13.13 10.50
C TYR A 105 37.37 -13.31 11.36
N GLU A 106 38.24 -14.22 10.96
CA GLU A 106 39.55 -14.42 11.58
C GLU A 106 40.43 -13.19 11.39
N ALA A 107 40.55 -12.69 10.15
CA ALA A 107 41.31 -11.47 9.86
C ALA A 107 40.84 -10.28 10.72
N ARG A 108 39.52 -10.12 10.89
CA ARG A 108 38.94 -9.08 11.76
C ARG A 108 39.29 -9.30 13.24
N ALA A 109 39.21 -10.54 13.72
CA ALA A 109 39.54 -10.88 15.11
C ALA A 109 41.04 -10.73 15.42
N LEU A 110 41.92 -11.01 14.46
CA LEU A 110 43.36 -10.80 14.61
C LEU A 110 43.71 -9.30 14.60
N ALA A 111 43.17 -8.55 13.64
CA ALA A 111 43.51 -7.14 13.45
C ALA A 111 43.11 -6.20 14.62
N VAL A 112 42.18 -6.62 15.48
CA VAL A 112 41.82 -5.87 16.71
C VAL A 112 42.75 -6.19 17.89
N ASN A 113 43.41 -7.35 17.89
CA ASN A 113 44.17 -7.86 19.03
C ASN A 113 45.69 -7.76 18.86
N GLN A 114 46.19 -7.75 17.62
CA GLN A 114 47.63 -7.74 17.33
C GLN A 114 47.93 -7.08 15.98
N PRO A 115 49.17 -6.61 15.75
CA PRO A 115 49.64 -6.27 14.41
C PRO A 115 49.47 -7.44 13.43
N VAL A 116 49.05 -7.15 12.20
CA VAL A 116 48.83 -8.16 11.15
C VAL A 116 49.45 -7.75 9.82
N GLU A 117 49.71 -8.73 8.97
CA GLU A 117 50.20 -8.49 7.60
C GLU A 117 49.24 -7.63 6.75
N PRO A 118 49.76 -6.87 5.76
CA PRO A 118 48.98 -5.93 4.94
C PRO A 118 47.71 -6.54 4.34
N TYR A 119 47.80 -7.75 3.79
CA TYR A 119 46.67 -8.40 3.13
C TYR A 119 45.65 -8.98 4.11
N THR A 120 46.07 -9.30 5.34
CA THR A 120 45.15 -9.67 6.43
C THR A 120 44.35 -8.45 6.86
N LEU A 121 45.01 -7.30 7.01
CA LEU A 121 44.34 -6.03 7.30
C LEU A 121 43.37 -5.64 6.17
N GLY A 122 43.81 -5.70 4.92
CA GLY A 122 42.97 -5.42 3.76
C GLY A 122 41.76 -6.36 3.67
N ARG A 123 41.93 -7.64 4.01
CA ARG A 123 40.82 -8.61 4.09
C ARG A 123 39.80 -8.22 5.15
N ALA A 124 40.25 -7.77 6.32
CA ALA A 124 39.37 -7.33 7.41
C ALA A 124 38.54 -6.11 6.97
N ILE A 125 39.19 -5.06 6.47
CA ILE A 125 38.56 -3.81 6.03
C ILE A 125 37.61 -4.06 4.84
N PHE A 126 38.03 -4.86 3.85
CA PHE A 126 37.18 -5.25 2.72
C PHE A 126 35.87 -5.90 3.19
N HIS A 127 35.93 -6.75 4.22
CA HIS A 127 34.74 -7.39 4.76
C HIS A 127 33.81 -6.39 5.49
N LEU A 128 34.36 -5.44 6.25
CA LEU A 128 33.61 -4.35 6.87
C LEU A 128 32.90 -3.48 5.80
N GLY A 129 33.59 -3.11 4.72
CA GLY A 129 32.98 -2.36 3.61
C GLY A 129 31.85 -3.12 2.89
N ARG A 130 31.94 -4.45 2.83
CA ARG A 130 30.87 -5.29 2.28
C ARG A 130 29.70 -5.46 3.24
N ARG A 131 29.94 -5.37 4.56
CA ARG A 131 28.97 -5.60 5.64
C ARG A 131 29.15 -4.52 6.73
N ARG A 132 28.40 -3.43 6.64
CA ARG A 132 28.56 -2.26 7.52
C ARG A 132 27.40 -1.99 8.48
N GLY A 133 26.58 -3.00 8.77
CA GLY A 133 25.45 -2.91 9.71
C GLY A 133 24.31 -1.98 9.28
N PHE A 134 23.27 -1.88 10.10
CA PHE A 134 22.16 -0.94 9.93
C PHE A 134 22.46 0.38 10.64
N LYS A 135 22.26 1.53 9.98
CA LYS A 135 22.37 2.85 10.61
C LYS A 135 20.95 3.36 10.86
N SER A 136 20.62 3.57 12.14
CA SER A 136 19.39 4.26 12.54
C SER A 136 19.37 5.67 11.94
N ASN A 137 18.16 6.19 11.71
CA ASN A 137 17.96 7.53 11.19
C ASN A 137 17.01 8.28 12.12
N ARG A 138 17.33 9.55 12.44
CA ARG A 138 16.45 10.42 13.25
C ARG A 138 15.04 10.55 12.67
N LEU A 139 14.91 10.40 11.34
CA LEU A 139 13.63 10.39 10.65
C LEU A 139 12.92 9.03 10.53
N ALA A 140 13.43 7.95 11.13
CA ALA A 140 12.73 6.66 11.11
C ALA A 140 11.49 6.68 12.03
N SER A 141 10.38 6.10 11.56
CA SER A 141 9.23 5.79 12.41
C SER A 141 9.62 4.62 13.31
N GLY A 142 9.55 4.77 14.64
CA GLY A 142 10.13 3.85 15.63
C GLY A 142 9.63 2.39 15.64
N GLY A 143 8.81 1.97 14.68
CA GLY A 143 8.20 0.65 14.65
C GLY A 143 9.02 -0.49 14.05
N GLU A 144 9.62 -0.30 12.88
CA GLU A 144 10.58 -1.29 12.37
C GLU A 144 11.83 -1.30 13.26
N GLU A 145 12.16 -0.15 13.84
CA GLU A 145 13.24 -0.05 14.83
C GLU A 145 12.98 -0.89 16.08
N SER A 146 11.76 -1.12 16.57
CA SER A 146 11.58 -1.84 17.84
C SER A 146 12.11 -3.28 17.79
N GLU A 147 11.85 -4.01 16.70
CA GLU A 147 12.33 -5.40 16.54
C GLU A 147 13.85 -5.45 16.27
N TYR A 148 14.38 -4.54 15.45
CA TYR A 148 15.82 -4.48 15.25
C TYR A 148 16.55 -3.99 16.49
N LYS A 149 15.99 -3.04 17.23
CA LYS A 149 16.55 -2.45 18.45
C LYS A 149 16.69 -3.51 19.54
N SER A 150 15.66 -4.32 19.78
CA SER A 150 15.77 -5.42 20.76
C SER A 150 16.81 -6.46 20.35
N LYS A 151 16.90 -6.81 19.05
CA LYS A 151 17.93 -7.71 18.50
C LYS A 151 19.34 -7.11 18.55
N ILE A 152 19.46 -5.79 18.39
CA ILE A 152 20.72 -5.05 18.49
C ILE A 152 21.15 -5.00 19.96
N GLU A 153 20.25 -4.66 20.89
CA GLU A 153 20.52 -4.65 22.34
C GLU A 153 20.89 -6.05 22.85
N SER A 154 20.16 -7.08 22.43
CA SER A 154 20.49 -8.48 22.73
C SER A 154 21.89 -8.84 22.21
N LEU A 155 22.24 -8.40 21.00
CA LEU A 155 23.58 -8.61 20.45
C LEU A 155 24.64 -7.85 21.25
N ARG A 156 24.41 -6.57 21.60
CA ARG A 156 25.33 -5.75 22.41
C ARG A 156 25.61 -6.44 23.75
N LYS A 157 24.55 -6.90 24.42
CA LYS A 157 24.69 -7.64 25.68
C LYS A 157 25.47 -8.95 25.50
N SER A 158 25.26 -9.65 24.39
CA SER A 158 25.97 -10.90 24.07
C SER A 158 27.43 -10.66 23.64
N LEU A 159 27.73 -9.48 23.12
CA LEU A 159 29.08 -9.07 22.72
C LEU A 159 29.97 -8.83 23.96
N GLY A 160 29.40 -8.23 25.01
CA GLY A 160 30.17 -7.71 26.13
C GLY A 160 31.21 -6.70 25.64
N ASP A 161 32.46 -6.88 26.04
CA ASP A 161 33.59 -6.02 25.65
C ASP A 161 34.25 -6.43 24.32
N GLN A 162 33.83 -7.55 23.72
CA GLN A 162 34.40 -8.04 22.47
C GLN A 162 33.94 -7.19 21.28
N THR A 163 34.74 -7.16 20.22
CA THR A 163 34.29 -6.62 18.93
C THR A 163 33.38 -7.61 18.18
N LEU A 164 32.62 -7.10 17.20
CA LEU A 164 31.72 -7.93 16.41
C LEU A 164 32.45 -8.99 15.58
N GLY A 165 33.66 -8.69 15.10
CA GLY A 165 34.52 -9.61 14.38
C GLY A 165 34.91 -10.83 15.23
N GLU A 166 35.37 -10.58 16.45
CA GLU A 166 35.78 -11.62 17.42
C GLU A 166 34.61 -12.53 17.80
N TYR A 167 33.49 -11.93 18.20
CA TYR A 167 32.29 -12.67 18.56
C TYR A 167 31.81 -13.62 17.45
N LEU A 168 31.79 -13.12 16.20
CA LEU A 168 31.37 -13.93 15.05
C LEU A 168 32.41 -15.00 14.71
N TYR A 169 33.70 -14.74 14.89
CA TYR A 169 34.75 -15.74 14.65
C TYR A 169 34.70 -16.88 15.68
N GLN A 170 34.46 -16.57 16.95
CA GLN A 170 34.26 -17.57 18.01
C GLN A 170 33.08 -18.49 17.69
N LYS A 171 31.94 -17.95 17.22
CA LYS A 171 30.81 -18.77 16.75
C LYS A 171 31.19 -19.69 15.57
N ILE A 172 32.03 -19.23 14.64
CA ILE A 172 32.51 -20.07 13.54
C ILE A 172 33.35 -21.24 14.07
N LYS A 173 34.25 -21.00 15.03
CA LYS A 173 35.05 -22.06 15.66
C LYS A 173 34.15 -23.10 16.33
N GLN A 174 33.18 -22.66 17.12
CA GLN A 174 32.20 -23.55 17.77
C GLN A 174 31.41 -24.39 16.75
N ASN A 175 30.97 -23.77 15.65
CA ASN A 175 30.24 -24.49 14.60
C ASN A 175 31.08 -25.55 13.88
N LYS A 176 32.39 -25.31 13.69
CA LYS A 176 33.31 -26.31 13.15
C LYS A 176 33.42 -27.53 14.08
N VAL A 177 33.53 -27.30 15.38
CA VAL A 177 33.55 -28.39 16.38
C VAL A 177 32.26 -29.22 16.31
N LEU A 178 31.10 -28.57 16.22
CA LEU A 178 29.81 -29.27 16.10
C LEU A 178 29.68 -30.06 14.79
N ALA A 179 30.21 -29.53 13.69
CA ALA A 179 30.24 -30.22 12.40
C ALA A 179 31.07 -31.52 12.48
N ASN A 180 32.26 -31.45 13.07
CA ASN A 180 33.15 -32.59 13.23
C ASN A 180 32.56 -33.65 14.17
N LYS A 181 31.73 -33.24 15.15
CA LYS A 181 30.95 -34.14 16.02
C LYS A 181 29.68 -34.72 15.36
N GLY A 182 29.47 -34.52 14.05
CA GLY A 182 28.31 -35.04 13.33
C GLY A 182 26.96 -34.42 13.74
N THR A 183 26.96 -33.25 14.40
CA THR A 183 25.74 -32.57 14.88
C THR A 183 25.49 -31.20 14.21
N PRO A 184 25.44 -31.12 12.86
CA PRO A 184 25.31 -29.85 12.14
C PRO A 184 24.00 -29.09 12.45
N ILE A 185 22.98 -29.78 13.00
CA ILE A 185 21.71 -29.18 13.42
C ILE A 185 21.88 -28.19 14.59
N LYS A 186 22.91 -28.35 15.43
CA LYS A 186 23.16 -27.48 16.59
C LYS A 186 23.95 -26.20 16.25
N GLN A 187 24.33 -26.00 14.99
CA GLN A 187 25.12 -24.84 14.59
C GLN A 187 24.34 -23.54 14.76
N THR A 188 25.02 -22.51 15.27
CA THR A 188 24.46 -21.16 15.39
C THR A 188 24.72 -20.35 14.11
N PRO A 189 23.76 -19.54 13.67
CA PRO A 189 23.95 -18.72 12.48
C PRO A 189 24.98 -17.61 12.71
N VAL A 190 25.86 -17.37 11.73
CA VAL A 190 26.89 -16.29 11.76
C VAL A 190 26.62 -15.16 10.77
N ARG A 191 25.48 -15.25 10.06
CA ARG A 191 25.01 -14.22 9.12
C ARG A 191 23.65 -13.74 9.57
N PHE A 192 23.50 -12.43 9.70
CA PHE A 192 22.22 -11.79 9.98
C PHE A 192 21.26 -12.00 8.80
N ARG A 193 20.23 -12.82 9.01
CA ARG A 193 19.22 -13.15 8.02
C ARG A 193 17.86 -13.08 8.67
N ASN A 194 16.96 -12.33 8.03
CA ASN A 194 15.64 -12.12 8.58
C ASN A 194 14.88 -13.46 8.71
N GLY A 195 14.34 -13.73 9.89
CA GLY A 195 13.68 -15.00 10.23
C GLY A 195 14.59 -16.19 10.56
N GLU A 196 15.91 -16.09 10.38
CA GLU A 196 16.88 -17.15 10.74
C GLU A 196 17.74 -16.78 11.96
N THR A 197 17.89 -15.49 12.29
CA THR A 197 18.73 -15.00 13.40
C THR A 197 17.95 -14.15 14.41
N GLU A 198 18.16 -14.42 15.70
CA GLU A 198 17.58 -13.68 16.84
C GLU A 198 18.38 -12.42 17.23
N PHE A 199 19.43 -12.08 16.49
CA PHE A 199 20.30 -10.94 16.76
C PHE A 199 20.66 -10.21 15.45
N TYR A 200 20.96 -8.91 15.55
CA TYR A 200 21.26 -8.04 14.40
C TYR A 200 22.32 -7.00 14.74
N ALA A 201 23.23 -6.68 13.82
CA ALA A 201 24.30 -5.70 14.05
C ALA A 201 23.97 -4.31 13.48
N ASP A 202 24.14 -3.29 14.31
CA ASP A 202 24.04 -1.88 13.90
C ASP A 202 25.38 -1.35 13.37
N ARG A 203 25.38 -0.15 12.81
CA ARG A 203 26.58 0.46 12.24
C ARG A 203 27.60 0.84 13.31
N ALA A 204 27.15 1.18 14.51
CA ALA A 204 28.03 1.56 15.61
C ALA A 204 29.00 0.43 15.98
N MET A 205 28.53 -0.82 16.05
CA MET A 205 29.40 -1.99 16.29
C MET A 205 30.50 -2.16 15.23
N TYR A 206 30.21 -1.84 13.96
CA TYR A 206 31.22 -1.91 12.90
C TYR A 206 32.19 -0.73 12.95
N GLN A 207 31.73 0.46 13.35
CA GLN A 207 32.57 1.64 13.52
C GLN A 207 33.50 1.51 14.72
N SER A 208 33.02 0.98 15.85
CA SER A 208 33.85 0.72 17.02
C SER A 208 34.93 -0.33 16.71
N GLU A 209 34.57 -1.40 16.01
CA GLU A 209 35.55 -2.40 15.55
C GLU A 209 36.58 -1.80 14.59
N PHE A 210 36.16 -0.97 13.63
CA PHE A 210 37.09 -0.31 12.71
C PHE A 210 38.07 0.62 13.46
N ARG A 211 37.56 1.41 14.42
CA ARG A 211 38.41 2.26 15.29
C ARG A 211 39.40 1.42 16.09
N LYS A 212 38.95 0.30 16.66
CA LYS A 212 39.84 -0.61 17.40
C LYS A 212 40.93 -1.20 16.51
N ILE A 213 40.60 -1.57 15.27
CA ILE A 213 41.61 -1.98 14.28
C ILE A 213 42.60 -0.84 14.03
N GLN A 214 42.13 0.38 13.79
CA GLN A 214 42.98 1.55 13.56
C GLN A 214 43.93 1.80 14.75
N GLU A 215 43.41 1.76 15.98
CA GLU A 215 44.20 1.89 17.21
C GLU A 215 45.28 0.81 17.33
N THR A 216 44.94 -0.46 17.09
CA THR A 216 45.86 -1.58 17.25
C THR A 216 46.93 -1.63 16.16
N GLN A 217 46.61 -1.28 14.91
CA GLN A 217 47.58 -1.28 13.81
C GLN A 217 48.43 0.00 13.76
N GLY A 218 47.91 1.11 14.30
CA GLY A 218 48.54 2.43 14.21
C GLY A 218 48.79 2.85 12.75
N ASN A 219 49.89 3.58 12.55
CA ASN A 219 50.29 4.12 11.24
C ASN A 219 51.44 3.34 10.57
N THR A 220 51.64 2.09 10.98
CA THR A 220 52.75 1.25 10.50
C THR A 220 52.58 0.82 9.04
N LEU A 221 51.36 0.46 8.65
CA LEU A 221 51.05 -0.02 7.30
C LEU A 221 50.46 1.05 6.40
N ILE A 222 49.69 1.98 6.96
CA ILE A 222 48.99 3.06 6.26
C ILE A 222 48.96 4.32 7.12
N SER A 223 48.92 5.49 6.48
CA SER A 223 48.84 6.80 7.13
C SER A 223 47.45 7.14 7.67
N ASP A 224 47.36 8.15 8.55
CA ASP A 224 46.09 8.69 9.04
C ASP A 224 45.15 9.15 7.92
N ALA A 225 45.70 9.74 6.86
CA ALA A 225 44.94 10.15 5.68
C ALA A 225 44.31 8.95 4.96
N GLN A 226 45.06 7.84 4.84
CA GLN A 226 44.55 6.59 4.26
C GLN A 226 43.50 5.94 5.18
N TRP A 227 43.68 5.97 6.50
CA TRP A 227 42.66 5.54 7.45
C TRP A 227 41.34 6.31 7.29
N ALA A 228 41.43 7.64 7.21
CA ALA A 228 40.28 8.51 7.02
C ALA A 228 39.56 8.23 5.70
N LEU A 229 40.31 8.04 4.60
CA LEU A 229 39.78 7.68 3.29
C LEU A 229 39.02 6.34 3.34
N LEU A 230 39.62 5.30 3.93
CA LEU A 230 38.99 3.98 4.05
C LEU A 230 37.74 4.03 4.94
N ALA A 231 37.78 4.77 6.05
CA ALA A 231 36.63 4.97 6.92
C ALA A 231 35.46 5.64 6.18
N GLU A 232 35.75 6.70 5.41
CA GLU A 232 34.77 7.39 4.55
C GLU A 232 34.16 6.39 3.56
N THR A 233 34.95 5.68 2.78
CA THR A 233 34.43 4.70 1.80
C THR A 233 33.61 3.59 2.44
N VAL A 234 34.06 3.02 3.56
CA VAL A 234 33.35 1.94 4.26
C VAL A 234 31.99 2.41 4.76
N PHE A 235 31.93 3.58 5.42
CA PHE A 235 30.74 4.00 6.16
C PHE A 235 29.85 5.02 5.43
N PHE A 236 30.32 5.60 4.32
CA PHE A 236 29.59 6.61 3.54
C PHE A 236 28.21 6.13 3.11
N GLN A 237 27.18 6.89 3.43
CA GLN A 237 25.83 6.65 2.93
C GLN A 237 25.30 7.94 2.32
N TYR A 238 24.61 7.81 1.19
CA TYR A 238 23.91 8.94 0.60
C TYR A 238 22.95 9.53 1.62
N PRO A 239 22.96 10.87 1.80
CA PRO A 239 21.98 11.56 2.62
C PRO A 239 20.55 11.21 2.18
N LEU A 240 19.65 11.19 3.15
CA LEU A 240 18.25 10.84 2.91
C LEU A 240 17.51 12.09 2.43
N LYS A 241 16.66 11.93 1.41
CA LYS A 241 15.80 13.01 0.92
C LYS A 241 14.60 13.20 1.87
N PRO A 242 14.10 14.43 2.02
CA PRO A 242 12.90 14.70 2.80
C PRO A 242 11.65 14.05 2.18
N VAL A 243 10.65 13.82 3.01
CA VAL A 243 9.30 13.47 2.55
C VAL A 243 8.57 14.79 2.32
N LEU A 244 7.97 14.97 1.15
CA LEU A 244 7.21 16.19 0.86
C LEU A 244 5.99 16.28 1.79
N LYS A 245 5.63 17.50 2.19
CA LYS A 245 4.41 17.85 2.93
C LYS A 245 3.28 18.22 1.96
N GLY A 246 2.04 18.04 2.39
CA GLY A 246 0.88 18.32 1.54
C GLY A 246 0.72 19.82 1.37
N LYS A 247 0.14 20.26 0.25
CA LYS A 247 -0.13 21.67 0.00
C LYS A 247 -1.32 22.16 0.85
N CYS A 248 -1.28 23.43 1.26
CA CYS A 248 -2.40 24.08 1.94
C CYS A 248 -3.56 24.26 0.95
N ARG A 249 -4.79 24.18 1.44
CA ARG A 249 -5.97 24.39 0.58
C ARG A 249 -6.13 25.84 0.14
N PHE A 250 -5.88 26.79 1.03
CA PHE A 250 -6.10 28.22 0.77
C PHE A 250 -4.88 28.90 0.14
N PHE A 251 -3.68 28.36 0.38
CA PHE A 251 -2.44 28.80 -0.24
C PHE A 251 -1.73 27.59 -0.86
N PRO A 252 -2.11 27.14 -2.07
CA PRO A 252 -1.55 25.93 -2.67
C PRO A 252 -0.03 25.95 -2.87
N GLU A 253 0.58 27.13 -2.99
CA GLU A 253 2.04 27.28 -3.06
C GLU A 253 2.73 26.95 -1.72
N GLU A 254 1.99 27.00 -0.60
CA GLU A 254 2.51 26.73 0.72
C GLU A 254 2.28 25.28 1.15
N THR A 255 3.24 24.74 1.89
CA THR A 255 3.07 23.43 2.53
C THR A 255 2.29 23.54 3.84
N ARG A 256 1.60 22.46 4.22
CA ARG A 256 0.90 22.36 5.50
C ARG A 256 1.88 22.42 6.67
N ALA A 257 1.48 23.13 7.71
CA ALA A 257 2.24 23.29 8.94
C ALA A 257 2.31 21.95 9.71
N HIS A 258 3.37 21.71 10.50
CA HIS A 258 3.41 20.56 11.40
C HIS A 258 2.47 20.76 12.59
N ILE A 259 1.86 19.68 13.09
CA ILE A 259 0.87 19.76 14.19
C ILE A 259 1.48 20.21 15.52
N ASP A 260 2.76 19.95 15.75
CA ASP A 260 3.45 20.26 17.01
C ASP A 260 4.03 21.67 17.04
N LEU A 261 3.85 22.47 15.98
CA LEU A 261 4.26 23.88 15.99
C LEU A 261 3.43 24.67 17.01
N PRO A 262 4.03 25.64 17.72
CA PRO A 262 3.32 26.57 18.61
C PRO A 262 2.08 27.20 17.96
N ILE A 263 2.21 27.67 16.71
CA ILE A 263 1.10 28.30 15.99
C ILE A 263 -0.03 27.30 15.64
N SER A 264 0.32 26.04 15.35
CA SER A 264 -0.65 24.97 15.12
C SER A 264 -1.44 24.62 16.38
N HIS A 265 -0.79 24.67 17.55
CA HIS A 265 -1.44 24.50 18.84
C HIS A 265 -2.38 25.65 19.15
N GLU A 266 -1.93 26.89 18.93
CA GLU A 266 -2.76 28.09 19.08
C GLU A 266 -3.99 28.03 18.18
N PHE A 267 -3.81 27.79 16.87
CA PHE A 267 -4.89 27.66 15.89
C PHE A 267 -5.94 26.62 16.32
N ARG A 268 -5.51 25.46 16.83
CA ARG A 268 -6.41 24.41 17.33
C ARG A 268 -7.14 24.86 18.61
N ILE A 269 -6.42 25.44 19.57
CA ILE A 269 -6.99 25.89 20.85
C ILE A 269 -8.07 26.95 20.58
N LEU A 270 -7.76 27.96 19.75
CA LEU A 270 -8.71 29.02 19.42
C LEU A 270 -9.98 28.46 18.76
N GLN A 271 -9.84 27.57 17.77
CA GLN A 271 -11.01 26.91 17.18
C GLN A 271 -11.83 26.10 18.18
N GLU A 272 -11.20 25.38 19.10
CA GLU A 272 -11.92 24.60 20.10
C GLU A 272 -12.67 25.49 21.11
N VAL A 273 -12.05 26.59 21.54
CA VAL A 273 -12.65 27.53 22.48
C VAL A 273 -13.76 28.35 21.83
N ASN A 274 -13.59 28.81 20.57
CA ASN A 274 -14.63 29.60 19.88
C ASN A 274 -15.88 28.79 19.57
N ASN A 275 -15.76 27.47 19.44
CA ASN A 275 -16.91 26.57 19.26
C ASN A 275 -17.53 26.11 20.60
N LEU A 276 -16.97 26.52 21.73
CA LEU A 276 -17.39 26.08 23.05
C LEU A 276 -18.58 26.92 23.52
N LYS A 277 -19.65 26.24 23.91
CA LYS A 277 -20.83 26.80 24.55
C LYS A 277 -21.13 26.00 25.81
N TYR A 278 -21.85 26.57 26.76
CA TYR A 278 -22.25 25.84 27.96
C TYR A 278 -23.75 25.95 28.22
N VAL A 279 -24.30 24.95 28.88
CA VAL A 279 -25.67 24.92 29.39
C VAL A 279 -25.63 25.07 30.90
N SER A 280 -26.43 25.97 31.44
CA SER A 280 -26.69 26.12 32.89
C SER A 280 -28.18 26.35 33.08
N GLN A 281 -28.79 25.70 34.07
CA GLN A 281 -30.24 25.77 34.32
C GLN A 281 -31.12 25.50 33.08
N GLY A 282 -30.64 24.65 32.16
CA GLY A 282 -31.35 24.31 30.91
C GLY A 282 -31.23 25.35 29.78
N VAL A 283 -30.54 26.46 29.99
CA VAL A 283 -30.33 27.54 29.00
C VAL A 283 -28.95 27.43 28.38
N ASN A 284 -28.85 27.60 27.05
CA ASN A 284 -27.58 27.66 26.34
C ASN A 284 -26.97 29.07 26.43
N HIS A 285 -25.70 29.15 26.78
CA HIS A 285 -24.92 30.37 26.87
C HIS A 285 -23.70 30.30 25.96
N ASP A 286 -23.42 31.42 25.28
CA ASP A 286 -22.13 31.68 24.65
C ASP A 286 -21.09 32.10 25.72
N LEU A 287 -19.81 31.94 25.40
CA LEU A 287 -18.73 32.38 26.30
C LEU A 287 -18.59 33.90 26.28
N THR A 288 -18.47 34.49 27.46
CA THR A 288 -17.99 35.88 27.59
C THR A 288 -16.51 35.98 27.26
N GLU A 289 -16.03 37.15 26.85
CA GLU A 289 -14.61 37.40 26.56
C GLU A 289 -13.71 37.03 27.76
N ARG A 290 -14.17 37.35 28.97
CA ARG A 290 -13.49 37.00 30.22
C ARG A 290 -13.36 35.48 30.41
N GLN A 291 -14.42 34.72 30.18
CA GLN A 291 -14.41 33.24 30.26
C GLN A 291 -13.52 32.63 29.17
N HIS A 292 -13.62 33.18 27.95
CA HIS A 292 -12.85 32.76 26.78
C HIS A 292 -11.33 32.88 27.03
N ASN A 293 -10.87 34.05 27.46
CA ASN A 293 -9.47 34.31 27.80
C ASN A 293 -8.96 33.43 28.93
N ALA A 294 -9.79 33.18 29.97
CA ALA A 294 -9.44 32.30 31.08
C ALA A 294 -9.18 30.84 30.63
N ILE A 295 -10.01 30.32 29.72
CA ILE A 295 -9.82 28.97 29.17
C ILE A 295 -8.55 28.89 28.32
N ILE A 296 -8.32 29.87 27.43
CA ILE A 296 -7.10 29.91 26.60
C ILE A 296 -5.85 29.92 27.49
N HIS A 297 -5.84 30.78 28.51
CA HIS A 297 -4.74 30.86 29.47
C HIS A 297 -4.49 29.51 30.17
N ALA A 298 -5.56 28.86 30.63
CA ALA A 298 -5.47 27.55 31.28
C ALA A 298 -4.93 26.45 30.36
N LEU A 299 -5.30 26.48 29.07
CA LEU A 299 -4.83 25.54 28.05
C LEU A 299 -3.38 25.79 27.63
N ASN A 300 -2.91 27.03 27.66
CA ASN A 300 -1.49 27.36 27.41
C ASN A 300 -0.55 26.99 28.56
N LYS A 301 -1.10 26.80 29.78
CA LYS A 301 -0.36 26.38 30.97
C LYS A 301 -0.47 24.88 31.29
N SER A 302 -1.10 24.08 30.43
CA SER A 302 -1.26 22.65 30.69
C SER A 302 -1.30 21.82 29.40
N LYS A 303 -1.01 20.53 29.50
CA LYS A 303 -1.12 19.60 28.35
C LYS A 303 -2.58 19.33 27.96
N SER A 304 -3.49 19.41 28.92
CA SER A 304 -4.93 19.27 28.74
C SER A 304 -5.69 19.77 29.96
N LYS A 305 -6.96 20.15 29.79
CA LYS A 305 -7.90 20.46 30.88
C LYS A 305 -9.18 19.65 30.73
N THR A 306 -9.67 19.05 31.81
CA THR A 306 -10.99 18.41 31.79
C THR A 306 -12.07 19.49 31.83
N PHE A 307 -13.24 19.23 31.24
CA PHE A 307 -14.35 20.18 31.31
C PHE A 307 -14.74 20.50 32.76
N SER A 308 -14.76 19.49 33.62
CA SER A 308 -14.95 19.64 35.06
C SER A 308 -13.89 20.52 35.76
N SER A 309 -12.66 20.56 35.25
CA SER A 309 -11.63 21.49 35.75
C SER A 309 -11.80 22.92 35.23
N LEU A 310 -12.43 23.10 34.06
CA LEU A 310 -12.73 24.42 33.49
C LEU A 310 -13.84 25.12 34.27
N VAL A 311 -14.88 24.37 34.67
CA VAL A 311 -15.96 24.89 35.55
C VAL A 311 -15.40 25.43 36.88
N LYS A 312 -14.33 24.81 37.38
CA LYS A 312 -13.67 25.18 38.64
C LYS A 312 -12.67 26.34 38.51
N LEU A 313 -12.50 26.92 37.33
CA LEU A 313 -11.59 28.07 37.15
C LEU A 313 -12.12 29.27 37.93
N LYS A 314 -11.19 29.99 38.56
CA LYS A 314 -11.45 31.21 39.33
C LYS A 314 -10.50 32.31 38.92
N ASP A 315 -10.95 33.56 39.03
CA ASP A 315 -10.11 34.74 38.83
C ASP A 315 -9.14 34.95 40.01
N GLU A 316 -8.36 36.03 39.94
CA GLU A 316 -7.42 36.44 40.98
C GLU A 316 -8.10 36.76 42.33
N HIS A 317 -9.38 37.13 42.32
CA HIS A 317 -10.21 37.40 43.49
C HIS A 317 -11.01 36.17 43.97
N LYS A 318 -10.73 34.98 43.43
CA LYS A 318 -11.40 33.70 43.74
C LYS A 318 -12.87 33.60 43.30
N ASN A 319 -13.34 34.49 42.43
CA ASN A 319 -14.67 34.40 41.83
C ASN A 319 -14.68 33.35 40.70
N PRO A 320 -15.70 32.49 40.62
CA PRO A 320 -15.79 31.48 39.56
C PRO A 320 -16.06 32.13 38.20
N PHE A 321 -15.40 31.63 37.14
CA PHE A 321 -15.72 32.06 35.78
C PHE A 321 -17.02 31.43 35.26
N PHE A 322 -17.43 30.29 35.80
CA PHE A 322 -18.59 29.52 35.34
C PHE A 322 -19.52 29.15 36.51
N PRO A 323 -20.84 29.04 36.28
CA PRO A 323 -21.76 28.42 37.22
C PRO A 323 -21.34 26.98 37.55
N SER A 324 -21.62 26.51 38.77
CA SER A 324 -21.22 25.18 39.24
C SER A 324 -21.89 24.02 38.48
N ASP A 325 -23.05 24.27 37.87
CA ASP A 325 -23.84 23.33 37.08
C ASP A 325 -23.54 23.38 35.57
N ALA A 326 -22.59 24.20 35.13
CA ALA A 326 -22.28 24.41 33.72
C ALA A 326 -21.83 23.11 33.01
N GLN A 327 -22.49 22.79 31.89
CA GLN A 327 -22.16 21.65 31.03
C GLN A 327 -21.79 22.11 29.62
N PHE A 328 -20.60 21.76 29.16
CA PHE A 328 -20.12 22.20 27.85
C PHE A 328 -20.65 21.34 26.69
N ASN A 329 -20.99 21.97 25.56
CA ASN A 329 -21.45 21.30 24.33
C ASN A 329 -20.43 20.30 23.76
N LEU A 330 -19.13 20.53 24.01
CA LEU A 330 -18.04 19.65 23.60
C LEU A 330 -17.70 18.57 24.65
N ASP A 331 -18.38 18.53 25.80
CA ASP A 331 -18.19 17.46 26.80
C ASP A 331 -18.93 16.18 26.40
N VAL A 332 -18.42 15.56 25.34
CA VAL A 332 -18.91 14.28 24.83
C VAL A 332 -17.89 13.18 25.07
N ALA A 333 -18.38 11.96 25.32
CA ALA A 333 -17.55 10.81 25.66
C ALA A 333 -16.44 10.51 24.63
N SER A 334 -16.67 10.80 23.34
CA SER A 334 -15.68 10.67 22.28
C SER A 334 -14.43 11.55 22.47
N ARG A 335 -14.56 12.65 23.22
CA ARG A 335 -13.47 13.59 23.54
C ARG A 335 -12.77 13.28 24.85
N SER A 336 -13.14 12.21 25.55
CA SER A 336 -12.60 11.86 26.88
C SER A 336 -12.77 12.98 27.91
N SER A 337 -13.83 13.79 27.77
CA SER A 337 -14.17 14.88 28.67
C SER A 337 -13.04 15.88 28.96
N LYS A 338 -12.19 16.16 27.95
CA LYS A 338 -11.10 17.13 28.05
C LYS A 338 -10.84 17.88 26.75
N LEU A 339 -10.28 19.09 26.89
CA LEU A 339 -9.66 19.87 25.84
C LEU A 339 -8.13 19.68 25.87
N ILE A 340 -7.51 19.65 24.69
CA ILE A 340 -6.06 19.48 24.57
C ILE A 340 -5.42 20.87 24.68
N GLY A 341 -4.40 21.01 25.52
CA GLY A 341 -3.67 22.26 25.72
C GLY A 341 -2.39 22.32 24.87
N ASN A 342 -1.49 23.24 25.21
CA ASN A 342 -0.25 23.46 24.47
C ASN A 342 0.85 22.48 24.89
N GLU A 343 0.69 21.21 24.52
CA GLU A 343 1.57 20.11 24.95
C GLU A 343 3.06 20.35 24.63
N THR A 344 3.36 20.84 23.42
CA THR A 344 4.73 21.09 22.95
C THR A 344 5.42 22.11 23.84
N LEU A 345 4.79 23.28 24.01
CA LEU A 345 5.38 24.37 24.80
C LEU A 345 5.58 23.95 26.26
N ILE A 346 4.64 23.21 26.83
CA ILE A 346 4.77 22.67 28.19
C ILE A 346 5.95 21.70 28.33
N ASN A 347 6.19 20.85 27.31
CA ASN A 347 7.35 19.97 27.33
C ASN A 347 8.66 20.74 27.19
N LEU A 348 8.70 21.75 26.31
CA LEU A 348 9.92 22.52 26.06
C LEU A 348 10.27 23.48 27.20
N ARG A 349 9.30 23.92 28.01
CA ARG A 349 9.52 24.73 29.23
C ARG A 349 10.28 24.00 30.35
N LYS A 350 10.46 22.67 30.26
CA LYS A 350 11.26 21.95 31.26
C LYS A 350 12.71 22.42 31.20
N THR A 351 13.39 22.37 32.35
CA THR A 351 14.78 22.80 32.54
C THR A 351 15.75 22.09 31.60
N ASP A 352 15.49 20.82 31.29
CA ASP A 352 16.36 19.98 30.45
C ASP A 352 16.29 20.34 28.96
N TYR A 353 15.37 21.24 28.56
CA TYR A 353 15.15 21.71 27.20
C TYR A 353 15.35 23.22 27.08
N LEU A 354 14.29 24.03 26.90
CA LEU A 354 14.39 25.49 26.77
C LEU A 354 14.28 26.23 28.11
N GLY A 355 13.71 25.62 29.15
CA GLY A 355 13.47 26.30 30.42
C GLY A 355 12.68 27.61 30.26
N LYS A 356 13.14 28.69 30.90
CA LYS A 356 12.52 30.03 30.84
C LYS A 356 12.55 30.65 29.45
N LEU A 357 13.49 30.24 28.57
CA LEU A 357 13.59 30.80 27.22
C LEU A 357 12.35 30.50 26.36
N ALA A 358 11.62 29.42 26.68
CA ALA A 358 10.38 29.10 25.98
C ALA A 358 9.33 30.22 26.05
N ASP A 359 9.37 31.06 27.09
CA ASP A 359 8.41 32.17 27.29
C ASP A 359 8.97 33.53 26.85
N THR A 360 10.29 33.67 26.67
CA THR A 360 10.93 34.93 26.25
C THR A 360 11.20 34.99 24.74
N LEU A 361 11.31 33.85 24.07
CA LEU A 361 11.48 33.79 22.62
C LEU A 361 10.21 34.30 21.91
N SER A 362 10.40 35.03 20.81
CA SER A 362 9.28 35.41 19.95
C SER A 362 8.61 34.14 19.38
N THR A 363 7.30 34.24 19.13
CA THR A 363 6.53 33.12 18.55
C THR A 363 7.12 32.66 17.22
N ASP A 364 7.59 33.59 16.38
CA ASP A 364 8.21 33.24 15.09
C ASP A 364 9.51 32.46 15.26
N LYS A 365 10.42 32.96 16.11
CA LYS A 365 11.68 32.27 16.37
C LYS A 365 11.46 30.87 16.95
N LEU A 366 10.46 30.71 17.82
CA LEU A 366 10.10 29.41 18.38
C LEU A 366 9.54 28.46 17.31
N ASN A 367 8.67 28.94 16.42
CA ASN A 367 8.17 28.14 15.30
C ASN A 367 9.32 27.72 14.36
N ASP A 368 10.25 28.62 14.03
CA ASP A 368 11.38 28.34 13.14
C ASP A 368 12.30 27.24 13.70
N ILE A 369 12.67 27.35 14.98
CA ILE A 369 13.51 26.36 15.66
C ILE A 369 12.81 24.99 15.71
N ILE A 370 11.53 24.97 16.07
CA ILE A 370 10.78 23.71 16.17
C ILE A 370 10.56 23.10 14.78
N GLU A 371 10.26 23.91 13.76
CA GLU A 371 10.12 23.44 12.39
C GLU A 371 11.42 22.81 11.89
N TYR A 372 12.57 23.46 12.13
CA TYR A 372 13.88 22.89 11.82
C TYR A 372 14.16 21.59 12.60
N LEU A 373 13.78 21.48 13.87
CA LEU A 373 13.95 20.24 14.63
C LEU A 373 13.06 19.08 14.15
N ILE A 374 11.86 19.39 13.66
CA ILE A 374 10.98 18.40 13.06
C ILE A 374 11.54 17.92 11.71
N GLU A 375 12.06 18.85 10.91
CA GLU A 375 12.52 18.66 9.54
C GLU A 375 13.88 19.35 9.28
N PRO A 376 14.99 18.80 9.84
CA PRO A 376 16.29 19.43 9.72
C PRO A 376 16.84 19.16 8.33
N PHE A 377 16.74 20.15 7.44
CA PHE A 377 17.19 20.06 6.06
C PHE A 377 18.40 20.92 5.79
N GLU A 378 19.31 20.41 4.96
CA GLU A 378 20.44 21.14 4.40
C GLU A 378 20.47 20.98 2.88
N GLN A 379 21.08 21.93 2.17
CA GLN A 379 21.32 21.81 0.74
C GLN A 379 22.69 21.18 0.46
N VAL A 380 22.68 20.06 -0.26
CA VAL A 380 23.89 19.39 -0.74
C VAL A 380 23.78 19.21 -2.24
N ALA A 381 24.69 19.85 -3.00
CA ALA A 381 24.69 19.84 -4.47
C ALA A 381 23.34 20.21 -5.08
N GLY A 382 22.72 21.30 -4.59
CA GLY A 382 21.41 21.80 -5.04
C GLY A 382 20.22 20.92 -4.65
N LYS A 383 20.38 19.97 -3.72
CA LYS A 383 19.31 19.08 -3.27
C LYS A 383 19.10 19.19 -1.75
N ASN A 384 17.85 19.33 -1.34
CA ASN A 384 17.46 19.25 0.06
C ASN A 384 17.65 17.82 0.56
N VAL A 385 18.44 17.65 1.61
CA VAL A 385 18.70 16.39 2.30
C VAL A 385 18.56 16.58 3.80
N ILE A 386 18.35 15.48 4.51
CA ILE A 386 18.24 15.49 5.96
C ILE A 386 19.63 15.75 6.54
N ALA A 387 19.75 16.79 7.36
CA ALA A 387 20.98 17.23 7.99
C ALA A 387 21.52 16.17 8.96
N SER A 388 22.84 16.15 9.13
CA SER A 388 23.49 15.31 10.14
C SER A 388 23.17 15.80 11.56
N ASP A 389 23.34 14.92 12.54
CA ASP A 389 23.12 15.29 13.95
C ASP A 389 24.06 16.41 14.38
N ASP A 390 25.32 16.39 13.92
CA ASP A 390 26.31 17.45 14.16
C ASP A 390 25.82 18.80 13.61
N LYS A 391 25.26 18.83 12.39
CA LYS A 391 24.71 20.07 11.80
C LYS A 391 23.53 20.61 12.58
N VAL A 392 22.67 19.73 13.11
CA VAL A 392 21.55 20.16 13.95
C VAL A 392 22.04 20.73 15.28
N ILE A 393 23.03 20.10 15.90
CA ILE A 393 23.65 20.59 17.14
C ILE A 393 24.31 21.96 16.91
N SER A 394 25.07 22.13 15.83
CA SER A 394 25.67 23.42 15.47
C SER A 394 24.62 24.52 15.28
N TYR A 395 23.55 24.24 14.53
CA TYR A 395 22.44 25.18 14.36
C TYR A 395 21.80 25.57 15.70
N LEU A 396 21.54 24.61 16.59
CA LEU A 396 20.96 24.91 17.90
C LEU A 396 21.89 25.79 18.75
N LYS A 397 23.20 25.52 18.75
CA LYS A 397 24.19 26.34 19.47
C LYS A 397 24.21 27.79 18.96
N GLU A 398 24.08 27.97 17.65
CA GLU A 398 24.01 29.29 17.02
C GLU A 398 22.71 30.02 17.37
N GLN A 399 21.56 29.34 17.27
CA GLN A 399 20.25 29.97 17.48
C GLN A 399 19.90 30.20 18.96
N LEU A 400 20.47 29.38 19.85
CA LEU A 400 20.21 29.34 21.29
C LEU A 400 21.52 29.30 22.09
N PRO A 401 22.37 30.35 22.01
CA PRO A 401 23.72 30.34 22.59
C PRO A 401 23.73 30.30 24.12
N SER A 402 22.61 30.65 24.76
CA SER A 402 22.47 30.64 26.23
C SER A 402 22.15 29.26 26.82
N LEU A 403 21.97 28.22 26.01
CA LEU A 403 21.71 26.86 26.47
C LEU A 403 23.00 26.07 26.70
N SER A 404 22.98 25.16 27.69
CA SER A 404 24.09 24.24 27.94
C SER A 404 24.20 23.17 26.85
N ASP A 405 25.38 22.55 26.71
CA ASP A 405 25.61 21.44 25.78
C ASP A 405 24.66 20.26 26.05
N GLU A 406 24.31 20.01 27.31
CA GLU A 406 23.34 18.98 27.69
C GLU A 406 21.92 19.32 27.19
N GLN A 407 21.47 20.56 27.38
CA GLN A 407 20.18 21.02 26.88
C GLN A 407 20.10 20.95 25.34
N ILE A 408 21.16 21.36 24.66
CA ILE A 408 21.27 21.27 23.20
C ILE A 408 21.18 19.81 22.74
N ASN A 409 21.90 18.90 23.39
CA ASN A 409 21.84 17.48 23.08
C ASN A 409 20.45 16.89 23.32
N ASN A 410 19.78 17.26 24.43
CA ASN A 410 18.42 16.82 24.73
C ASN A 410 17.42 17.34 23.68
N LEU A 411 17.50 18.62 23.32
CA LEU A 411 16.68 19.23 22.27
C LEU A 411 16.89 18.57 20.91
N SER A 412 18.15 18.32 20.53
CA SER A 412 18.48 17.65 19.26
C SER A 412 17.88 16.24 19.17
N ASN A 413 17.69 15.58 20.32
CA ASN A 413 17.12 14.24 20.42
C ASN A 413 15.61 14.23 20.68
N TYR A 414 15.00 15.38 20.95
CA TYR A 414 13.56 15.49 21.16
C TYR A 414 12.79 14.96 19.94
N ARG A 415 11.69 14.26 20.18
CA ARG A 415 10.88 13.62 19.13
C ARG A 415 9.51 14.26 19.06
N PHE A 416 9.39 15.21 18.15
CA PHE A 416 8.13 15.82 17.76
C PHE A 416 7.27 14.87 16.91
N LYS A 417 5.94 15.06 16.97
CA LYS A 417 4.99 14.42 16.07
C LYS A 417 5.14 15.02 14.67
N ARG A 418 5.15 14.16 13.65
CA ARG A 418 5.29 14.55 12.23
C ARG A 418 3.98 14.67 11.47
N GLY A 419 2.85 14.68 12.19
CA GLY A 419 1.59 14.97 11.53
C GLY A 419 1.61 16.40 11.01
N THR A 420 0.88 16.68 9.94
CA THR A 420 0.62 18.04 9.50
C THR A 420 -0.78 18.48 9.89
N ALA A 421 -0.97 19.76 10.12
CA ALA A 421 -2.28 20.38 10.15
C ALA A 421 -2.94 20.32 8.75
N SER A 422 -4.18 20.81 8.64
CA SER A 422 -4.91 20.90 7.36
C SER A 422 -4.47 22.10 6.50
N VAL A 423 -3.81 23.09 7.09
CA VAL A 423 -3.47 24.40 6.49
C VAL A 423 -2.00 24.76 6.74
N SER A 424 -1.47 25.74 6.02
CA SER A 424 -0.09 26.23 6.14
C SER A 424 0.10 27.11 7.37
N ARG A 425 1.37 27.36 7.74
CA ARG A 425 1.72 28.34 8.78
C ARG A 425 1.26 29.75 8.37
N LYS A 426 1.51 30.16 7.12
CA LYS A 426 1.04 31.42 6.53
C LYS A 426 -0.47 31.64 6.73
N PHE A 427 -1.29 30.61 6.49
CA PHE A 427 -2.73 30.70 6.74
C PHE A 427 -3.06 30.91 8.22
N MET A 428 -2.36 30.19 9.11
CA MET A 428 -2.58 30.32 10.56
C MET A 428 -2.19 31.72 11.06
N GLU A 429 -1.11 32.31 10.55
CA GLU A 429 -0.68 33.67 10.89
C GLU A 429 -1.73 34.71 10.53
N GLN A 430 -2.43 34.52 9.40
CA GLN A 430 -3.50 35.42 8.96
C GLN A 430 -4.82 35.20 9.70
N ILE A 431 -5.20 33.94 9.98
CA ILE A 431 -6.52 33.64 10.59
C ILE A 431 -6.53 33.76 12.11
N ASN A 432 -5.42 33.48 12.81
CA ASN A 432 -5.37 33.47 14.28
C ASN A 432 -5.77 34.82 14.90
N PRO A 433 -5.40 36.00 14.35
CA PRO A 433 -5.89 37.29 14.85
C PRO A 433 -7.42 37.39 14.91
N PHE A 434 -8.12 36.92 13.87
CA PHE A 434 -9.59 36.89 13.85
C PHE A 434 -10.14 35.86 14.82
N LEU A 435 -9.54 34.68 14.91
CA LEU A 435 -9.96 33.69 15.90
C LEU A 435 -9.75 34.16 17.35
N LYS A 436 -8.73 34.99 17.63
CA LYS A 436 -8.52 35.60 18.95
C LYS A 436 -9.66 36.55 19.36
N GLN A 437 -10.34 37.16 18.39
CA GLN A 437 -11.52 38.00 18.63
C GLN A 437 -12.79 37.18 18.95
N GLY A 438 -12.70 35.84 18.95
CA GLY A 438 -13.82 34.94 19.26
C GLY A 438 -14.61 34.47 18.04
N LEU A 439 -14.26 34.92 16.83
CA LEU A 439 -14.90 34.47 15.57
C LEU A 439 -14.77 32.96 15.40
N ILE A 440 -15.86 32.28 15.04
CA ILE A 440 -15.77 30.86 14.67
C ILE A 440 -15.04 30.70 13.33
N TYR A 441 -14.48 29.52 13.08
CA TYR A 441 -13.63 29.27 11.91
C TYR A 441 -14.29 29.64 10.57
N SER A 442 -15.59 29.35 10.39
CA SER A 442 -16.30 29.70 9.16
C SER A 442 -16.27 31.20 8.88
N ASP A 443 -16.46 32.00 9.91
CA ASP A 443 -16.64 33.45 9.84
C ASP A 443 -15.27 34.14 9.80
N ALA A 444 -14.28 33.60 10.52
CA ALA A 444 -12.90 34.06 10.43
C ALA A 444 -12.31 33.85 9.03
N VAL A 445 -12.68 32.76 8.34
CA VAL A 445 -12.24 32.52 6.95
C VAL A 445 -12.78 33.56 5.99
N THR A 446 -14.03 34.02 6.16
CA THR A 446 -14.61 35.03 5.27
C THR A 446 -14.00 36.43 5.43
N GLN A 447 -13.25 36.67 6.51
CA GLN A 447 -12.46 37.89 6.71
C GLN A 447 -11.14 37.88 5.92
N LEU A 448 -10.77 36.75 5.34
CA LEU A 448 -9.55 36.60 4.56
C LEU A 448 -9.85 36.69 3.06
N GLY A 449 -8.92 37.27 2.30
CA GLY A 449 -8.92 37.23 0.83
C GLY A 449 -7.84 36.31 0.28
N ASN A 450 -8.03 35.81 -0.93
CA ASN A 450 -6.93 35.24 -1.72
C ASN A 450 -5.98 36.35 -2.21
N GLU A 451 -4.95 35.99 -2.98
CA GLU A 451 -3.96 36.96 -3.52
C GLU A 451 -4.58 38.00 -4.46
N THR A 452 -5.77 37.74 -5.01
CA THR A 452 -6.53 38.66 -5.87
C THR A 452 -7.61 39.44 -5.12
N GLY A 453 -7.71 39.30 -3.79
CA GLY A 453 -8.66 40.02 -2.94
C GLY A 453 -10.05 39.39 -2.84
N ILE A 454 -10.28 38.22 -3.43
CA ILE A 454 -11.56 37.51 -3.38
C ILE A 454 -11.72 36.86 -2.00
N PRO A 455 -12.84 37.07 -1.29
CA PRO A 455 -13.09 36.47 0.02
C PRO A 455 -13.00 34.94 0.00
N LEU A 456 -12.23 34.39 0.93
CA LEU A 456 -12.14 32.94 1.10
C LEU A 456 -13.43 32.41 1.73
N HIS A 457 -13.77 31.15 1.41
CA HIS A 457 -14.88 30.47 2.07
C HIS A 457 -14.46 29.07 2.52
N HIS A 458 -14.87 28.67 3.72
CA HIS A 458 -14.48 27.40 4.33
C HIS A 458 -14.94 26.16 3.54
N SER A 459 -15.95 26.31 2.67
CA SER A 459 -16.49 25.29 1.79
C SER A 459 -16.36 25.58 0.28
N HIS A 460 -15.83 26.74 -0.12
CA HIS A 460 -15.58 26.99 -1.54
C HIS A 460 -14.34 26.21 -1.97
N PHE A 461 -14.56 25.39 -3.00
CA PHE A 461 -13.53 24.70 -3.77
C PHE A 461 -13.44 25.29 -5.18
N SER A 462 -14.19 26.36 -5.45
CA SER A 462 -14.49 26.85 -6.79
C SER A 462 -13.31 27.62 -7.38
N MET A 463 -13.13 27.43 -8.67
CA MET A 463 -12.50 28.44 -9.51
C MET A 463 -13.51 29.58 -9.71
N ASP A 464 -13.03 30.79 -9.96
CA ASP A 464 -13.86 32.00 -10.03
C ASP A 464 -14.89 31.95 -11.18
N GLU A 465 -14.65 31.09 -12.18
CA GLU A 465 -15.53 30.86 -13.33
C GLU A 465 -15.68 29.35 -13.64
N LEU A 466 -16.86 28.95 -14.11
CA LEU A 466 -17.08 27.61 -14.67
C LEU A 466 -16.29 27.47 -15.97
N MET A 467 -15.70 26.29 -16.19
CA MET A 467 -14.95 25.95 -17.39
C MET A 467 -15.84 25.26 -18.42
N ASP A 468 -15.50 25.41 -19.70
CA ASP A 468 -16.17 24.73 -20.81
C ASP A 468 -15.93 23.21 -20.83
N GLU A 469 -14.82 22.75 -20.23
CA GLU A 469 -14.51 21.35 -20.09
C GLU A 469 -13.82 21.03 -18.76
N LEU A 470 -13.79 19.75 -18.40
CA LEU A 470 -13.13 19.32 -17.18
C LEU A 470 -11.60 19.34 -17.40
N PRO A 471 -10.82 20.18 -16.68
CA PRO A 471 -9.37 20.30 -16.84
C PRO A 471 -8.66 19.10 -16.21
N TYR A 472 -7.33 18.99 -16.24
CA TYR A 472 -6.66 17.99 -15.40
C TYR A 472 -6.97 18.23 -13.90
N TYR A 473 -7.29 17.18 -13.13
CA TYR A 473 -7.70 17.33 -11.73
C TYR A 473 -6.64 17.99 -10.83
N GLY A 474 -5.36 17.98 -11.22
CA GLY A 474 -4.30 18.67 -10.49
C GLY A 474 -4.37 20.20 -10.61
N VAL A 475 -4.99 20.72 -11.66
CA VAL A 475 -5.31 22.15 -11.82
C VAL A 475 -6.46 22.52 -10.89
N ALA A 476 -7.51 21.71 -10.87
CA ALA A 476 -8.69 21.93 -10.03
C ALA A 476 -8.45 21.71 -8.53
N MET A 477 -7.50 20.83 -8.18
CA MET A 477 -7.25 20.40 -6.80
C MET A 477 -5.75 20.31 -6.48
N PRO A 478 -5.00 21.43 -6.55
CA PRO A 478 -3.56 21.44 -6.32
C PRO A 478 -3.17 21.01 -4.88
N GLU A 479 -4.10 21.14 -3.92
CA GLU A 479 -3.92 20.72 -2.53
C GLU A 479 -3.95 19.19 -2.34
N SER A 480 -4.35 18.45 -3.38
CA SER A 480 -4.57 17.01 -3.38
C SER A 480 -3.48 16.22 -4.12
N VAL A 481 -2.61 16.91 -4.84
CA VAL A 481 -1.61 16.34 -5.75
C VAL A 481 -0.19 16.46 -5.20
N TRP A 482 0.67 15.60 -5.73
CA TRP A 482 2.04 15.42 -5.25
C TRP A 482 3.00 15.12 -6.39
N GLY A 483 4.23 15.59 -6.23
CA GLY A 483 5.34 15.22 -7.10
C GLY A 483 5.24 15.82 -8.50
N GLU A 484 4.96 17.11 -8.58
CA GLU A 484 5.18 17.93 -9.77
C GLU A 484 6.65 17.92 -10.18
N LYS A 485 6.87 17.99 -11.49
CA LYS A 485 8.15 17.93 -12.20
C LYS A 485 9.12 16.89 -11.62
N PRO A 486 8.70 15.62 -11.48
CA PRO A 486 9.51 14.63 -10.80
C PRO A 486 10.79 14.36 -11.61
N GLU A 487 11.94 14.35 -10.92
CA GLU A 487 13.28 14.09 -11.50
C GLU A 487 13.31 12.81 -12.37
N SER A 488 12.49 11.81 -12.05
CA SER A 488 12.44 10.57 -12.83
C SER A 488 11.79 10.70 -14.20
N ASP A 489 10.96 11.73 -14.40
CA ASP A 489 10.23 11.96 -15.64
C ASP A 489 10.84 13.15 -16.42
N ALA A 490 11.73 13.94 -15.81
CA ALA A 490 12.47 15.01 -16.49
C ALA A 490 13.34 14.50 -17.66
N ASN A 491 13.83 13.26 -17.57
CA ASN A 491 14.66 12.63 -18.60
C ASN A 491 13.87 11.82 -19.64
N LYS A 492 12.53 11.81 -19.57
CA LYS A 492 11.69 11.14 -20.56
C LYS A 492 11.44 12.07 -21.74
N ALA A 493 11.32 11.50 -22.93
CA ALA A 493 10.83 12.27 -24.06
C ALA A 493 9.36 12.70 -23.80
N PRO A 494 8.91 13.86 -24.30
CA PRO A 494 7.54 14.35 -24.05
C PRO A 494 6.44 13.33 -24.38
N HIS A 495 6.60 12.60 -25.49
CA HIS A 495 5.63 11.58 -25.91
C HIS A 495 5.56 10.34 -24.98
N GLU A 496 6.53 10.15 -24.08
CA GLU A 496 6.57 9.07 -23.09
C GLU A 496 6.12 9.52 -21.69
N ARG A 497 5.74 10.78 -21.57
CA ARG A 497 5.42 11.44 -20.30
C ARG A 497 3.94 11.81 -20.27
N ASP A 498 3.34 11.58 -19.11
CA ASP A 498 2.05 12.18 -18.79
C ASP A 498 2.33 13.65 -18.44
N GLU A 499 2.19 14.55 -19.41
CA GLU A 499 2.53 15.97 -19.28
C GLU A 499 1.71 16.65 -18.19
N ASP A 500 0.42 16.34 -18.10
CA ASP A 500 -0.46 16.86 -17.05
C ASP A 500 0.04 16.44 -15.65
N ALA A 501 0.30 15.15 -15.46
CA ALA A 501 0.81 14.65 -14.18
C ALA A 501 2.26 15.10 -13.90
N TYR A 502 3.04 15.38 -14.93
CA TYR A 502 4.37 15.97 -14.79
C TYR A 502 4.28 17.41 -14.32
N GLN A 503 3.42 18.23 -14.93
CA GLN A 503 3.31 19.64 -14.61
C GLN A 503 2.65 19.89 -13.26
N TYR A 504 1.54 19.21 -12.98
CA TYR A 504 0.69 19.48 -11.81
C TYR A 504 0.81 18.42 -10.70
N GLY A 505 1.57 17.35 -10.91
CA GLY A 505 1.65 16.23 -9.98
C GLY A 505 0.39 15.35 -10.00
N LYS A 506 0.30 14.39 -9.06
CA LYS A 506 -0.79 13.40 -9.03
C LYS A 506 -1.27 13.05 -7.64
N ILE A 507 -2.54 12.64 -7.53
CA ILE A 507 -3.04 12.02 -6.30
C ILE A 507 -2.26 10.72 -6.05
N ALA A 508 -1.73 10.58 -4.83
CA ALA A 508 -0.85 9.46 -4.48
C ALA A 508 -1.51 8.07 -4.60
N ASN A 509 -2.84 8.00 -4.48
CA ASN A 509 -3.60 6.78 -4.71
C ASN A 509 -3.79 6.55 -6.22
N PRO A 510 -3.16 5.52 -6.82
CA PRO A 510 -3.19 5.30 -8.26
C PRO A 510 -4.58 4.93 -8.79
N THR A 511 -5.42 4.26 -7.99
CA THR A 511 -6.81 3.94 -8.36
C THR A 511 -7.61 5.24 -8.54
N VAL A 512 -7.46 6.19 -7.61
CA VAL A 512 -8.15 7.49 -7.67
C VAL A 512 -7.65 8.33 -8.83
N HIS A 513 -6.32 8.41 -9.01
CA HIS A 513 -5.72 9.11 -10.16
C HIS A 513 -6.28 8.61 -11.50
N LEU A 514 -6.37 7.29 -11.66
CA LEU A 514 -6.89 6.71 -12.89
C LEU A 514 -8.40 6.94 -13.04
N ALA A 515 -9.18 6.77 -11.97
CA ALA A 515 -10.62 6.99 -11.99
C ALA A 515 -10.97 8.45 -12.34
N LEU A 516 -10.28 9.45 -11.78
CA LEU A 516 -10.53 10.86 -12.11
C LEU A 516 -10.12 11.19 -13.55
N ASN A 517 -9.03 10.61 -14.07
CA ASN A 517 -8.67 10.78 -15.48
C ASN A 517 -9.69 10.13 -16.43
N GLN A 518 -10.26 8.98 -16.04
CA GLN A 518 -11.34 8.37 -16.83
C GLN A 518 -12.66 9.13 -16.69
N LEU A 519 -12.93 9.75 -15.53
CA LEU A 519 -14.05 10.67 -15.36
C LEU A 519 -13.92 11.86 -16.31
N ARG A 520 -12.75 12.51 -16.34
CA ARG A 520 -12.45 13.59 -17.30
C ARG A 520 -12.73 13.17 -18.74
N PHE A 521 -12.25 12.00 -19.13
CA PHE A 521 -12.49 11.47 -20.47
C PHE A 521 -14.00 11.28 -20.76
N VAL A 522 -14.75 10.63 -19.86
CA VAL A 522 -16.19 10.40 -20.06
C VAL A 522 -16.98 11.70 -20.09
N VAL A 523 -16.70 12.61 -19.16
CA VAL A 523 -17.40 13.89 -19.03
C VAL A 523 -17.12 14.79 -20.24
N ASN A 524 -15.86 14.95 -20.65
CA ASN A 524 -15.53 15.81 -21.81
C ASN A 524 -16.09 15.23 -23.12
N GLN A 525 -16.17 13.90 -23.25
CA GLN A 525 -16.86 13.27 -24.38
C GLN A 525 -18.37 13.57 -24.37
N ALA A 526 -19.01 13.54 -23.20
CA ALA A 526 -20.42 13.90 -23.08
C ALA A 526 -20.64 15.39 -23.41
N ILE A 527 -19.81 16.29 -22.88
CA ILE A 527 -19.84 17.73 -23.19
C ILE A 527 -19.70 17.97 -24.70
N ALA A 528 -18.70 17.34 -25.34
CA ALA A 528 -18.47 17.47 -26.78
C ALA A 528 -19.67 16.98 -27.61
N LYS A 529 -20.33 15.90 -27.17
CA LYS A 529 -21.52 15.35 -27.84
C LYS A 529 -22.76 16.24 -27.66
N MET A 530 -22.95 16.81 -26.47
CA MET A 530 -24.11 17.66 -26.14
C MET A 530 -23.91 19.14 -26.54
N GLY A 531 -22.69 19.54 -26.90
CA GLY A 531 -22.38 20.90 -27.33
C GLY A 531 -22.35 21.95 -26.21
N GLY A 532 -22.10 21.53 -24.96
CA GLY A 532 -21.97 22.42 -23.80
C GLY A 532 -21.93 21.66 -22.47
N THR A 533 -21.76 22.37 -21.35
CA THR A 533 -21.66 21.80 -20.00
C THR A 533 -23.03 21.37 -19.42
N PRO A 534 -23.07 20.39 -18.49
CA PRO A 534 -24.32 19.93 -17.90
C PRO A 534 -24.90 20.93 -16.89
N GLN A 535 -26.21 21.16 -16.96
CA GLN A 535 -26.96 21.99 -16.00
C GLN A 535 -27.06 21.31 -14.64
N LYS A 536 -27.20 19.98 -14.61
CA LYS A 536 -27.26 19.18 -13.40
C LYS A 536 -26.30 17.99 -13.52
N ILE A 537 -25.71 17.59 -12.39
CA ILE A 537 -24.92 16.36 -12.31
C ILE A 537 -25.37 15.53 -11.12
N HIS A 538 -25.70 14.27 -11.35
CA HIS A 538 -25.97 13.31 -10.28
C HIS A 538 -24.82 12.31 -10.19
N ILE A 539 -24.30 12.07 -8.99
CA ILE A 539 -23.20 11.12 -8.76
C ILE A 539 -23.49 10.21 -7.58
N GLU A 540 -23.21 8.91 -7.75
CA GLU A 540 -23.26 7.96 -6.64
C GLU A 540 -22.11 8.21 -5.64
N LEU A 541 -22.47 8.39 -4.37
CA LEU A 541 -21.56 8.32 -3.23
C LEU A 541 -21.83 7.04 -2.44
N THR A 542 -20.76 6.33 -2.12
CA THR A 542 -20.76 5.29 -1.09
C THR A 542 -20.78 5.92 0.32
N ARG A 543 -21.84 6.67 0.68
CA ARG A 543 -22.08 7.13 2.06
C ARG A 543 -23.01 6.14 2.75
N ASP A 544 -22.97 6.08 4.09
CA ASP A 544 -23.97 5.36 4.87
C ASP A 544 -25.20 6.26 5.07
N LEU A 545 -26.41 5.68 5.18
CA LEU A 545 -27.62 6.45 5.49
C LEU A 545 -27.51 7.14 6.85
N LYS A 546 -28.29 8.21 7.04
CA LYS A 546 -28.27 8.97 8.30
C LYS A 546 -28.73 8.07 9.46
N ASN A 547 -27.81 7.80 10.39
CA ASN A 547 -28.11 7.04 11.60
C ASN A 547 -29.11 7.77 12.50
N SER A 548 -29.98 7.01 13.18
CA SER A 548 -30.89 7.51 14.22
C SER A 548 -30.13 8.15 15.39
N LYS A 549 -30.81 8.93 16.23
CA LYS A 549 -30.20 9.55 17.44
C LYS A 549 -29.58 8.49 18.36
N GLN A 550 -30.34 7.43 18.68
CA GLN A 550 -29.89 6.33 19.53
C GLN A 550 -28.70 5.57 18.93
N ALA A 551 -28.72 5.28 17.62
CA ALA A 551 -27.59 4.62 16.95
C ALA A 551 -26.32 5.47 16.97
N ARG A 552 -26.44 6.81 16.84
CA ARG A 552 -25.31 7.74 17.00
C ARG A 552 -24.78 7.76 18.44
N GLU A 553 -25.66 7.73 19.43
CA GLU A 553 -25.29 7.66 20.84
C GLU A 553 -24.60 6.34 21.19
N GLU A 554 -25.07 5.21 20.66
CA GLU A 554 -24.43 3.91 20.82
C GLU A 554 -23.05 3.86 20.15
N LEU A 555 -22.92 4.35 18.91
CA LEU A 555 -21.63 4.49 18.24
C LEU A 555 -20.67 5.39 19.03
N SER A 556 -21.15 6.51 19.58
CA SER A 556 -20.37 7.41 20.43
C SER A 556 -19.91 6.71 21.71
N ARG A 557 -20.81 5.98 22.40
CA ARG A 557 -20.49 5.17 23.59
C ARG A 557 -19.46 4.09 23.29
N ASN A 558 -19.62 3.35 22.19
CA ASN A 558 -18.68 2.31 21.75
C ASN A 558 -17.30 2.90 21.40
N ASN A 559 -17.26 4.04 20.71
CA ASN A 559 -16.02 4.75 20.41
C ASN A 559 -15.33 5.25 21.68
N ALA A 560 -16.08 5.79 22.64
CA ALA A 560 -15.56 6.23 23.92
C ALA A 560 -14.98 5.05 24.74
N LYS A 561 -15.69 3.92 24.81
CA LYS A 561 -15.19 2.69 25.45
C LYS A 561 -13.90 2.20 24.82
N ASN A 562 -13.84 2.18 23.48
CA ASN A 562 -12.64 1.82 22.73
C ASN A 562 -11.47 2.78 23.00
N LYS A 563 -11.74 4.09 23.09
CA LYS A 563 -10.73 5.10 23.40
C LYS A 563 -10.20 4.96 24.83
N LYS A 564 -11.08 4.82 25.82
CA LYS A 564 -10.69 4.56 27.22
C LYS A 564 -9.80 3.33 27.34
N ASN A 565 -10.17 2.25 26.65
CA ASN A 565 -9.34 1.05 26.62
C ASN A 565 -7.98 1.29 25.94
N ASN A 566 -7.94 2.00 24.81
CA ASN A 566 -6.69 2.37 24.15
C ASN A 566 -5.78 3.20 25.05
N ASP A 567 -6.34 4.16 25.79
CA ASP A 567 -5.58 5.05 26.66
C ASP A 567 -5.03 4.28 27.87
N ARG A 568 -5.83 3.42 28.50
CA ARG A 568 -5.34 2.47 29.53
C ARG A 568 -4.18 1.62 29.01
N ILE A 569 -4.30 1.08 27.80
CA ILE A 569 -3.24 0.26 27.18
C ILE A 569 -1.99 1.11 26.92
N LYS A 570 -2.13 2.35 26.46
CA LYS A 570 -0.96 3.24 26.29
C LYS A 570 -0.26 3.50 27.61
N ASP A 571 -1.00 3.72 28.69
CA ASP A 571 -0.43 3.96 30.00
C ASP A 571 0.31 2.70 30.49
N LEU A 572 -0.32 1.53 30.38
CA LEU A 572 0.32 0.24 30.66
C LEU A 572 1.62 0.05 29.87
N LEU A 573 1.61 0.35 28.57
CA LEU A 573 2.79 0.25 27.70
C LEU A 573 3.91 1.20 28.12
N LYS A 574 3.59 2.37 28.66
CA LYS A 574 4.59 3.31 29.16
C LYS A 574 5.16 2.87 30.50
N THR A 575 4.30 2.55 31.47
CA THR A 575 4.72 2.30 32.86
C THR A 575 5.36 0.93 33.02
N GLU A 576 4.73 -0.13 32.49
CA GLU A 576 5.15 -1.51 32.74
C GLU A 576 6.14 -2.03 31.70
N PHE A 577 6.10 -1.48 30.48
CA PHE A 577 6.91 -1.96 29.35
C PHE A 577 8.00 -0.99 28.90
N GLY A 578 8.04 0.22 29.46
CA GLY A 578 9.00 1.26 29.06
C GLY A 578 8.85 1.72 27.60
N ILE A 579 7.67 1.50 26.98
CA ILE A 579 7.39 1.92 25.61
C ILE A 579 6.78 3.31 25.66
N GLU A 580 7.63 4.34 25.64
CA GLU A 580 7.22 5.74 25.76
C GLU A 580 6.28 6.20 24.64
N ASN A 581 6.42 5.64 23.44
CA ASN A 581 5.63 6.00 22.25
C ASN A 581 4.92 4.78 21.65
N PRO A 582 3.83 4.29 22.27
CA PRO A 582 3.08 3.13 21.79
C PRO A 582 2.54 3.32 20.38
N ARG A 583 2.83 2.39 19.49
CA ARG A 583 2.24 2.36 18.14
C ARG A 583 0.85 1.75 18.18
N ARG A 584 0.12 1.92 17.07
CA ARG A 584 -1.13 1.21 16.83
C ARG A 584 -0.96 -0.31 16.95
N GLU A 585 0.15 -0.84 16.47
CA GLU A 585 0.45 -2.28 16.54
C GLU A 585 0.72 -2.74 17.98
N ASP A 586 1.45 -1.95 18.78
CA ASP A 586 1.72 -2.28 20.18
C ASP A 586 0.41 -2.33 20.99
N ILE A 587 -0.47 -1.34 20.77
CA ILE A 587 -1.82 -1.32 21.37
C ILE A 587 -2.63 -2.53 20.89
N GLN A 588 -2.52 -2.89 19.61
CA GLN A 588 -3.23 -4.04 19.05
C GLN A 588 -2.75 -5.36 19.68
N LYS A 589 -1.44 -5.53 19.92
CA LYS A 589 -0.91 -6.71 20.60
C LYS A 589 -1.50 -6.87 21.99
N VAL A 590 -1.55 -5.81 22.79
CA VAL A 590 -2.13 -5.87 24.14
C VAL A 590 -3.62 -6.21 24.09
N LYS A 591 -4.39 -5.60 23.17
CA LYS A 591 -5.80 -5.97 22.98
C LYS A 591 -5.98 -7.44 22.64
N LEU A 592 -5.16 -7.94 21.71
CA LEU A 592 -5.19 -9.33 21.29
C LEU A 592 -4.65 -10.30 22.36
N TRP A 593 -3.91 -9.80 23.35
CA TRP A 593 -3.41 -10.56 24.48
C TRP A 593 -4.45 -10.68 25.59
N GLU A 594 -5.14 -9.59 25.89
CA GLU A 594 -6.19 -9.54 26.91
C GLU A 594 -7.48 -10.24 26.47
N GLU A 595 -7.71 -10.43 25.17
CA GLU A 595 -8.82 -11.26 24.67
C GLU A 595 -8.59 -12.77 24.79
N LEU A 596 -7.37 -13.21 25.12
CA LEU A 596 -7.04 -14.64 25.25
C LEU A 596 -7.37 -15.13 26.65
N ASP A 597 -7.99 -16.32 26.73
CA ASP A 597 -8.21 -16.99 28.00
C ASP A 597 -6.88 -17.34 28.69
N ASP A 598 -6.72 -16.88 29.93
CA ASP A 598 -5.47 -16.89 30.70
C ASP A 598 -4.23 -16.48 29.89
N ARG A 599 -4.39 -15.59 28.90
CA ARG A 599 -3.30 -15.14 28.01
C ARG A 599 -2.62 -16.29 27.26
N THR A 600 -3.32 -17.40 27.03
CA THR A 600 -2.78 -18.60 26.40
C THR A 600 -2.89 -18.52 24.88
N CYS A 601 -1.79 -18.81 24.19
CA CYS A 601 -1.80 -18.89 22.72
C CYS A 601 -2.78 -19.96 22.24
N ILE A 602 -3.58 -19.68 21.22
CA ILE A 602 -4.61 -20.62 20.76
C ILE A 602 -4.01 -21.83 20.05
N PHE A 603 -2.95 -21.59 19.26
CA PHE A 603 -2.30 -22.61 18.44
C PHE A 603 -1.33 -23.50 19.22
N THR A 604 -1.00 -23.12 20.45
CA THR A 604 -0.10 -23.84 21.36
C THR A 604 -0.77 -24.00 22.73
N GLU A 605 -0.09 -24.61 23.70
CA GLU A 605 -0.58 -24.70 25.08
C GLU A 605 0.14 -23.70 26.00
N GLN A 606 0.94 -22.83 25.39
CA GLN A 606 1.86 -21.97 26.12
C GLN A 606 1.20 -20.64 26.45
N ARG A 607 1.33 -20.25 27.72
CA ARG A 607 0.97 -18.91 28.18
C ARG A 607 1.89 -17.88 27.56
N ILE A 608 1.31 -16.81 27.02
CA ILE A 608 2.05 -15.68 26.48
C ILE A 608 2.33 -14.72 27.65
N SER A 609 3.59 -14.59 28.02
CA SER A 609 3.99 -13.57 28.99
C SER A 609 3.96 -12.17 28.37
N ALA A 610 3.82 -11.16 29.24
CA ALA A 610 3.91 -9.75 28.88
C ALA A 610 5.17 -9.44 28.05
N ARG A 611 6.34 -9.94 28.48
CA ARG A 611 7.64 -9.72 27.81
C ARG A 611 7.68 -10.27 26.38
N GLN A 612 7.01 -11.40 26.12
CA GLN A 612 7.02 -12.07 24.83
C GLN A 612 6.24 -11.32 23.74
N LEU A 613 5.34 -10.40 24.12
CA LEU A 613 4.62 -9.55 23.16
C LEU A 613 5.57 -8.66 22.34
N PHE A 614 6.69 -8.24 22.93
CA PHE A 614 7.55 -7.20 22.38
C PHE A 614 8.97 -7.67 22.04
N ASN A 615 9.35 -8.91 22.39
CA ASN A 615 10.68 -9.46 22.08
C ASN A 615 10.76 -10.17 20.71
N GLY A 616 9.63 -10.31 20.00
CA GLY A 616 9.56 -10.91 18.67
C GLY A 616 9.25 -12.42 18.65
N GLU A 617 9.04 -13.05 19.81
CA GLU A 617 8.57 -14.45 19.88
C GLU A 617 7.10 -14.61 19.49
N VAL A 618 6.29 -13.57 19.78
CA VAL A 618 4.85 -13.54 19.49
C VAL A 618 4.55 -12.47 18.44
N GLU A 619 3.73 -12.87 17.47
CA GLU A 619 3.32 -12.04 16.35
C GLU A 619 1.79 -11.96 16.27
N ILE A 620 1.29 -10.87 15.70
CA ILE A 620 -0.13 -10.78 15.31
C ILE A 620 -0.32 -11.71 14.11
N GLU A 621 -1.15 -12.72 14.28
CA GLU A 621 -1.46 -13.69 13.24
C GLU A 621 -2.85 -13.48 12.66
N HIS A 622 -2.95 -13.58 11.33
CA HIS A 622 -4.24 -13.60 10.64
C HIS A 622 -4.85 -15.00 10.69
N ILE A 623 -5.95 -15.17 11.40
CA ILE A 623 -6.67 -16.46 11.57
C ILE A 623 -6.93 -17.08 10.20
N ILE A 624 -7.58 -16.34 9.30
CA ILE A 624 -7.65 -16.68 7.88
C ILE A 624 -6.55 -15.87 7.16
N PRO A 625 -5.66 -16.51 6.38
CA PRO A 625 -4.51 -15.81 5.82
C PRO A 625 -4.86 -14.57 5.02
N PHE A 626 -4.20 -13.45 5.32
CA PHE A 626 -4.44 -12.17 4.62
C PHE A 626 -4.28 -12.29 3.11
N SER A 627 -3.32 -13.08 2.60
CA SER A 627 -3.13 -13.26 1.15
C SER A 627 -4.25 -14.04 0.43
N ARG A 628 -5.23 -14.57 1.19
CA ARG A 628 -6.41 -15.26 0.65
C ARG A 628 -7.69 -14.46 0.83
N CYS A 629 -7.86 -13.80 1.97
CA CYS A 629 -9.09 -13.07 2.31
C CYS A 629 -8.97 -11.55 2.17
N TYR A 630 -7.78 -11.00 2.41
CA TYR A 630 -7.47 -9.58 2.56
C TYR A 630 -8.11 -8.89 3.78
N ASP A 631 -8.58 -9.65 4.77
CA ASP A 631 -9.16 -9.12 6.01
C ASP A 631 -8.07 -8.74 7.00
N ASP A 632 -7.84 -7.44 7.14
CA ASP A 632 -6.95 -6.89 8.17
C ASP A 632 -7.69 -6.45 9.45
N GLY A 633 -8.98 -6.76 9.53
CA GLY A 633 -9.86 -6.48 10.66
C GLY A 633 -9.44 -7.23 11.92
N ILE A 634 -9.77 -6.65 13.07
CA ILE A 634 -9.41 -7.22 14.38
C ILE A 634 -10.01 -8.61 14.59
N ASN A 635 -11.17 -8.90 13.98
CA ASN A 635 -11.84 -10.20 14.06
C ASN A 635 -11.13 -11.30 13.29
N ASN A 636 -10.24 -10.95 12.35
CA ASN A 636 -9.38 -11.91 11.67
C ASN A 636 -7.99 -12.03 12.30
N LYS A 637 -7.74 -11.37 13.44
CA LYS A 637 -6.42 -11.32 14.08
C LYS A 637 -6.45 -11.97 15.45
N THR A 638 -5.37 -12.63 15.80
CA THR A 638 -5.08 -13.14 17.15
C THR A 638 -3.57 -13.10 17.39
N LEU A 639 -3.09 -13.55 18.56
CA LEU A 639 -1.67 -13.74 18.81
C LEU A 639 -1.26 -15.19 18.60
N ALA A 640 -0.09 -15.37 18.01
CA ALA A 640 0.53 -16.67 17.86
C ALA A 640 2.03 -16.58 18.13
N PHE A 641 2.60 -17.61 18.75
CA PHE A 641 4.04 -17.79 18.71
C PHE A 641 4.51 -17.97 17.26
N LYS A 642 5.65 -17.36 16.93
CA LYS A 642 6.21 -17.35 15.58
C LYS A 642 6.39 -18.74 15.00
N ASN A 643 6.75 -19.74 15.82
CA ASN A 643 6.84 -21.14 15.39
C ASN A 643 5.48 -21.71 14.95
N ALA A 644 4.41 -21.47 15.70
CA ALA A 644 3.06 -21.89 15.39
C ALA A 644 2.50 -21.15 14.17
N ASN A 645 2.77 -19.85 14.07
CA ASN A 645 2.44 -19.05 12.90
C ASN A 645 3.13 -19.59 11.63
N ASN A 646 4.43 -19.88 11.72
CA ASN A 646 5.18 -20.48 10.62
C ASN A 646 4.65 -21.86 10.19
N ILE A 647 4.16 -22.67 11.14
CA ILE A 647 3.51 -23.95 10.84
C ILE A 647 2.20 -23.71 10.09
N LYS A 648 1.36 -22.78 10.56
CA LYS A 648 0.10 -22.44 9.90
C LYS A 648 0.35 -21.94 8.47
N GLY A 649 1.20 -20.93 8.32
CA GLY A 649 1.56 -20.34 7.04
C GLY A 649 0.34 -19.80 6.29
N ASN A 650 0.29 -19.98 4.97
CA ASN A 650 -0.84 -19.50 4.16
C ASN A 650 -2.07 -20.43 4.18
N ARG A 651 -2.41 -20.96 5.35
CA ARG A 651 -3.54 -21.90 5.58
C ARG A 651 -4.48 -21.41 6.67
N THR A 652 -5.74 -21.83 6.64
CA THR A 652 -6.68 -21.65 7.76
C THR A 652 -6.27 -22.52 8.96
N PRO A 653 -6.79 -22.28 10.18
CA PRO A 653 -6.47 -23.11 11.34
C PRO A 653 -6.85 -24.58 11.11
N PHE A 654 -8.02 -24.85 10.52
CA PHE A 654 -8.42 -26.20 10.14
C PHE A 654 -7.49 -26.83 9.09
N GLU A 655 -7.13 -26.13 8.02
CA GLU A 655 -6.19 -26.67 7.01
C GLU A 655 -4.77 -26.91 7.57
N ALA A 656 -4.39 -26.18 8.62
CA ALA A 656 -3.08 -26.28 9.25
C ALA A 656 -3.03 -27.40 10.30
N PHE A 657 -4.07 -27.54 11.10
CA PHE A 657 -4.08 -28.38 12.31
C PHE A 657 -5.16 -29.46 12.32
N GLY A 658 -6.18 -29.40 11.46
CA GLY A 658 -7.34 -30.30 11.43
C GLY A 658 -7.05 -31.74 10.98
N VAL A 659 -5.83 -32.05 10.53
CA VAL A 659 -5.38 -33.43 10.31
C VAL A 659 -5.27 -34.19 11.64
N ASP A 660 -4.83 -33.49 12.68
CA ASP A 660 -4.75 -33.98 14.05
C ASP A 660 -6.01 -33.55 14.77
N GLN A 661 -7.03 -34.41 14.75
CA GLN A 661 -8.37 -34.11 15.25
C GLN A 661 -8.35 -33.78 16.75
N GLU A 662 -7.50 -34.46 17.52
CA GLU A 662 -7.35 -34.21 18.95
C GLU A 662 -6.78 -32.82 19.18
N ARG A 663 -5.62 -32.50 18.58
CA ARG A 663 -5.00 -31.18 18.69
C ARG A 663 -5.91 -30.06 18.19
N TYR A 664 -6.62 -30.29 17.08
CA TYR A 664 -7.57 -29.32 16.54
C TYR A 664 -8.76 -29.11 17.47
N SER A 665 -9.29 -30.16 18.09
CA SER A 665 -10.38 -30.05 19.07
C SER A 665 -9.95 -29.25 20.30
N ILE A 666 -8.72 -29.44 20.79
CA ILE A 666 -8.14 -28.68 21.90
C ILE A 666 -7.97 -27.20 21.52
N MET A 667 -7.44 -26.92 20.32
CA MET A 667 -7.34 -25.57 19.78
C MET A 667 -8.72 -24.90 19.70
N MET A 668 -9.74 -25.62 19.22
CA MET A 668 -11.12 -25.12 19.14
C MET A 668 -11.70 -24.82 20.53
N LYS A 669 -11.44 -25.66 21.53
CA LYS A 669 -11.83 -25.39 22.92
C LYS A 669 -11.18 -24.12 23.46
N ARG A 670 -9.88 -23.90 23.21
CA ARG A 670 -9.17 -22.66 23.58
C ARG A 670 -9.73 -21.43 22.88
N ALA A 671 -10.00 -21.55 21.58
CA ALA A 671 -10.61 -20.47 20.80
C ALA A 671 -12.01 -20.12 21.31
N LEU A 672 -12.83 -21.12 21.64
CA LEU A 672 -14.16 -20.93 22.22
C LEU A 672 -14.08 -20.24 23.58
N LYS A 673 -13.15 -20.68 24.45
CA LYS A 673 -12.97 -20.09 25.78
C LYS A 673 -12.51 -18.64 25.72
N SER A 674 -11.63 -18.31 24.77
CA SER A 674 -11.13 -16.94 24.57
C SER A 674 -12.17 -16.00 23.93
N PHE A 675 -12.92 -16.49 22.93
CA PHE A 675 -13.71 -15.62 22.06
C PHE A 675 -15.22 -15.81 22.12
N GLY A 676 -15.71 -16.81 22.86
CA GLY A 676 -17.11 -17.24 22.82
C GLY A 676 -17.58 -17.59 21.40
N HIS A 677 -18.88 -17.58 21.16
CA HIS A 677 -19.47 -17.81 19.82
C HIS A 677 -19.40 -16.58 18.90
N SER A 678 -18.30 -15.83 18.95
CA SER A 678 -18.11 -14.62 18.13
C SER A 678 -17.74 -14.93 16.68
N SER A 679 -17.84 -13.92 15.81
CA SER A 679 -17.32 -14.02 14.42
C SER A 679 -15.83 -14.40 14.37
N LYS A 680 -15.04 -14.04 15.39
CA LYS A 680 -13.63 -14.43 15.49
C LYS A 680 -13.47 -15.94 15.72
N TYR A 681 -14.25 -16.53 16.63
CA TYR A 681 -14.27 -17.98 16.87
C TYR A 681 -14.69 -18.77 15.63
N GLU A 682 -15.73 -18.33 14.95
CA GLU A 682 -16.23 -18.99 13.73
C GLU A 682 -15.16 -19.11 12.62
N ARG A 683 -14.13 -18.25 12.63
CA ARG A 683 -13.01 -18.29 11.67
C ARG A 683 -12.01 -19.41 11.92
N PHE A 684 -12.07 -20.07 13.07
CA PHE A 684 -11.24 -21.24 13.37
C PHE A 684 -11.83 -22.54 12.82
N LYS A 685 -13.13 -22.56 12.55
CA LYS A 685 -13.88 -23.76 12.11
C LYS A 685 -13.46 -24.24 10.71
N GLU A 686 -13.83 -25.49 10.42
CA GLU A 686 -13.78 -26.04 9.07
C GLU A 686 -14.70 -25.24 8.13
N GLY A 687 -14.28 -25.07 6.87
CA GLY A 687 -15.03 -24.29 5.88
C GLY A 687 -15.14 -22.79 6.17
N ALA A 688 -14.42 -22.28 7.19
CA ALA A 688 -14.50 -20.87 7.56
C ALA A 688 -14.08 -19.92 6.42
N PHE A 689 -13.13 -20.32 5.57
CA PHE A 689 -12.76 -19.52 4.43
C PHE A 689 -13.95 -19.33 3.49
N GLU A 690 -14.64 -20.41 3.14
CA GLU A 690 -15.81 -20.41 2.27
C GLU A 690 -17.01 -19.70 2.93
N LYS A 691 -17.22 -19.89 4.24
CA LYS A 691 -18.32 -19.23 4.98
C LYS A 691 -18.20 -17.71 5.00
N PHE A 692 -16.98 -17.19 5.21
CA PHE A 692 -16.75 -15.74 5.30
C PHE A 692 -16.38 -15.10 3.96
N TYR A 693 -15.85 -15.87 3.01
CA TYR A 693 -15.25 -15.37 1.77
C TYR A 693 -15.53 -16.19 0.51
N GLY A 694 -16.31 -17.28 0.62
CA GLY A 694 -16.61 -18.22 -0.47
C GLY A 694 -17.64 -17.74 -1.49
N GLY A 695 -18.15 -16.52 -1.33
CA GLY A 695 -18.71 -15.72 -2.41
C GLY A 695 -17.81 -14.51 -2.63
N ASP A 696 -17.46 -14.23 -3.87
CA ASP A 696 -16.49 -13.20 -4.32
C ASP A 696 -15.97 -12.21 -3.27
N ARG A 697 -14.78 -12.52 -2.73
CA ARG A 697 -13.73 -11.61 -2.24
C ARG A 697 -14.17 -10.51 -1.23
N GLY A 698 -14.58 -10.94 -0.04
CA GLY A 698 -15.04 -10.08 1.08
C GLY A 698 -14.22 -8.82 1.41
N ASP A 699 -12.88 -8.82 1.36
CA ASP A 699 -12.09 -7.59 1.66
C ASP A 699 -11.54 -6.85 0.45
N MET A 700 -11.55 -7.48 -0.73
CA MET A 700 -11.42 -6.70 -1.97
C MET A 700 -12.54 -5.67 -2.01
N ILE A 701 -13.75 -6.06 -1.59
CA ILE A 701 -14.93 -5.19 -1.47
C ILE A 701 -14.69 -4.08 -0.43
N ALA A 702 -14.24 -4.38 0.79
CA ALA A 702 -14.05 -3.35 1.83
C ALA A 702 -13.01 -2.27 1.45
N ARG A 703 -11.91 -2.66 0.79
CA ARG A 703 -10.90 -1.70 0.31
C ARG A 703 -11.35 -0.96 -0.94
N GLN A 704 -11.99 -1.64 -1.90
CA GLN A 704 -12.62 -0.98 -3.06
C GLN A 704 -13.67 0.03 -2.60
N LEU A 705 -14.45 -0.27 -1.55
CA LEU A 705 -15.41 0.66 -0.96
C LEU A 705 -14.72 1.92 -0.39
N ASN A 706 -13.56 1.79 0.27
CA ASN A 706 -12.81 2.96 0.74
C ASN A 706 -12.23 3.80 -0.42
N ASP A 707 -11.72 3.13 -1.46
CA ASP A 707 -11.23 3.80 -2.66
C ASP A 707 -12.38 4.51 -3.38
N THR A 708 -13.54 3.86 -3.56
CA THR A 708 -14.77 4.47 -4.09
C THR A 708 -15.23 5.65 -3.24
N LYS A 709 -15.25 5.53 -1.91
CA LYS A 709 -15.54 6.65 -0.98
C LYS A 709 -14.61 7.84 -1.23
N TYR A 710 -13.36 7.59 -1.60
CA TYR A 710 -12.41 8.66 -1.90
C TYR A 710 -12.62 9.22 -3.31
N ILE A 711 -12.80 8.36 -4.32
CA ILE A 711 -13.13 8.74 -5.70
C ILE A 711 -14.35 9.64 -5.71
N SER A 712 -15.49 9.22 -5.17
CA SER A 712 -16.73 9.97 -5.30
C SER A 712 -16.67 11.33 -4.58
N ARG A 713 -15.93 11.43 -3.45
CA ARG A 713 -15.69 12.73 -2.78
C ARG A 713 -14.84 13.68 -3.63
N LYS A 714 -13.79 13.16 -4.27
CA LYS A 714 -12.91 13.97 -5.12
C LYS A 714 -13.55 14.30 -6.46
N ALA A 715 -14.32 13.37 -7.03
CA ALA A 715 -15.12 13.58 -8.22
C ALA A 715 -16.13 14.71 -8.01
N LYS A 716 -16.84 14.75 -6.87
CA LYS A 716 -17.75 15.88 -6.58
C LYS A 716 -17.03 17.23 -6.58
N GLN A 717 -15.89 17.33 -5.91
CA GLN A 717 -15.07 18.55 -5.89
C GLN A 717 -14.54 18.91 -7.28
N TYR A 718 -14.26 17.90 -8.11
CA TYR A 718 -13.71 18.10 -9.44
C TYR A 718 -14.79 18.54 -10.44
N LEU A 719 -15.98 17.93 -10.37
CA LEU A 719 -17.12 18.26 -11.23
C LEU A 719 -17.65 19.68 -10.99
N SER A 720 -17.33 20.31 -9.86
CA SER A 720 -17.67 21.72 -9.64
C SER A 720 -16.89 22.70 -10.52
N CYS A 721 -15.92 22.22 -11.32
CA CYS A 721 -15.28 23.05 -12.34
C CYS A 721 -16.21 23.35 -13.53
N ILE A 722 -17.25 22.55 -13.77
CA ILE A 722 -18.09 22.64 -14.97
C ILE A 722 -19.59 22.76 -14.65
N CYS A 723 -19.97 22.67 -13.37
CA CYS A 723 -21.34 22.69 -12.92
C CYS A 723 -21.41 23.25 -11.51
N GLU A 724 -22.39 24.09 -11.24
CA GLU A 724 -22.51 24.75 -9.93
C GLU A 724 -22.58 23.71 -8.79
N PRO A 725 -21.87 23.93 -7.65
CA PRO A 725 -21.87 22.99 -6.54
C PRO A 725 -23.29 22.65 -6.02
N GLN A 726 -24.22 23.60 -6.12
CA GLN A 726 -25.63 23.43 -5.75
C GLN A 726 -26.44 22.70 -6.83
N SER A 727 -25.89 22.39 -8.00
CA SER A 727 -26.51 21.55 -9.04
C SER A 727 -25.91 20.14 -9.08
N ILE A 728 -24.86 19.88 -8.29
CA ILE A 728 -24.26 18.55 -8.14
C ILE A 728 -24.91 17.77 -6.98
N ILE A 729 -25.73 16.79 -7.33
CA ILE A 729 -26.46 15.94 -6.39
C ILE A 729 -25.70 14.65 -6.14
N SER A 730 -25.71 14.23 -4.88
CA SER A 730 -24.99 13.05 -4.41
C SER A 730 -25.98 12.02 -3.90
N VAL A 731 -26.07 10.88 -4.58
CA VAL A 731 -27.01 9.80 -4.23
C VAL A 731 -26.29 8.74 -3.42
N ASN A 732 -26.93 8.23 -2.36
CA ASN A 732 -26.34 7.19 -1.53
C ASN A 732 -26.50 5.81 -2.19
N GLY A 733 -25.44 5.01 -2.27
CA GLY A 733 -25.51 3.67 -2.89
C GLY A 733 -26.52 2.70 -2.25
N GLN A 734 -26.84 2.84 -0.97
CA GLN A 734 -27.93 2.10 -0.33
C GLN A 734 -29.30 2.50 -0.90
N ILE A 735 -29.51 3.79 -1.17
CA ILE A 735 -30.72 4.29 -1.83
C ILE A 735 -30.77 3.76 -3.26
N THR A 736 -29.66 3.84 -4.00
CA THR A 736 -29.55 3.29 -5.37
C THR A 736 -29.93 1.82 -5.40
N ALA A 737 -29.42 1.01 -4.45
CA ALA A 737 -29.73 -0.42 -4.39
C ALA A 737 -31.21 -0.71 -4.10
N ILE A 738 -31.83 0.06 -3.20
CA ILE A 738 -33.24 -0.10 -2.86
C ILE A 738 -34.13 0.34 -4.02
N LEU A 739 -33.90 1.52 -4.60
CA LEU A 739 -34.69 2.03 -5.74
C LEU A 739 -34.56 1.13 -6.97
N ARG A 740 -33.36 0.59 -7.25
CA ARG A 740 -33.16 -0.38 -8.32
C ARG A 740 -34.01 -1.63 -8.14
N ASP A 741 -34.21 -2.09 -6.90
CA ASP A 741 -35.08 -3.25 -6.61
C ASP A 741 -36.56 -2.89 -6.71
N VAL A 742 -36.98 -1.77 -6.12
CA VAL A 742 -38.37 -1.28 -6.19
C VAL A 742 -38.81 -1.05 -7.65
N TRP A 743 -37.95 -0.47 -8.48
CA TRP A 743 -38.22 -0.26 -9.91
C TRP A 743 -38.02 -1.51 -10.78
N GLN A 744 -37.70 -2.66 -10.15
CA GLN A 744 -37.48 -3.95 -10.80
C GLN A 744 -36.36 -3.93 -11.85
N LEU A 745 -35.29 -3.17 -11.61
CA LEU A 745 -34.16 -3.01 -12.54
C LEU A 745 -32.98 -3.96 -12.23
N ASN A 746 -33.20 -5.02 -11.44
CA ASN A 746 -32.14 -5.94 -10.98
C ASN A 746 -31.72 -7.02 -11.99
N TYR A 747 -32.15 -6.93 -13.25
CA TYR A 747 -31.91 -7.95 -14.29
C TYR A 747 -30.44 -8.37 -14.46
N TYR A 748 -29.47 -7.47 -14.26
CA TYR A 748 -28.02 -7.74 -14.37
C TYR A 748 -27.31 -7.94 -13.00
N LYS A 749 -28.08 -7.98 -11.90
CA LYS A 749 -27.61 -8.20 -10.52
C LYS A 749 -28.42 -9.29 -9.80
N ASP A 750 -29.08 -10.18 -10.53
CA ASP A 750 -29.83 -11.28 -9.94
C ASP A 750 -28.89 -12.40 -9.46
N LYS A 751 -28.93 -12.68 -8.16
CA LYS A 751 -28.12 -13.72 -7.48
C LYS A 751 -28.53 -15.14 -7.83
N THR A 752 -29.74 -15.33 -8.36
CA THR A 752 -30.28 -16.64 -8.74
C THR A 752 -29.82 -17.09 -10.11
N THR A 753 -29.18 -16.19 -10.88
CA THR A 753 -28.63 -16.49 -12.20
C THR A 753 -27.10 -16.67 -12.13
N ASP A 754 -26.53 -17.52 -13.00
CA ASP A 754 -25.08 -17.69 -13.19
C ASP A 754 -24.32 -16.41 -13.62
N ASN A 755 -25.03 -15.28 -13.75
CA ASN A 755 -24.53 -14.01 -14.28
C ASN A 755 -24.48 -12.87 -13.23
N TYR A 756 -24.67 -13.16 -11.94
CA TYR A 756 -24.59 -12.15 -10.88
C TYR A 756 -23.29 -11.32 -10.96
N ARG A 757 -23.40 -10.02 -11.24
CA ARG A 757 -22.28 -9.05 -11.46
C ARG A 757 -21.34 -9.36 -12.62
N ASN A 758 -21.68 -10.30 -13.50
CA ASN A 758 -20.84 -10.71 -14.62
C ASN A 758 -21.03 -9.85 -15.88
N ASP A 759 -21.96 -8.90 -15.89
CA ASP A 759 -22.27 -8.03 -17.04
C ASP A 759 -22.08 -6.55 -16.70
N HIS A 760 -21.23 -5.82 -17.43
CA HIS A 760 -20.91 -4.42 -17.18
C HIS A 760 -22.09 -3.44 -17.29
N ARG A 761 -23.20 -3.82 -17.92
CA ARG A 761 -24.41 -2.98 -18.04
C ARG A 761 -25.03 -2.61 -16.71
N HIS A 762 -24.75 -3.35 -15.63
CA HIS A 762 -25.27 -3.00 -14.31
C HIS A 762 -24.81 -1.62 -13.82
N HIS A 763 -23.63 -1.13 -14.25
CA HIS A 763 -23.17 0.23 -13.93
C HIS A 763 -24.03 1.31 -14.60
N ILE A 764 -24.53 1.03 -15.81
CA ILE A 764 -25.42 1.93 -16.54
C ILE A 764 -26.77 2.00 -15.83
N VAL A 765 -27.28 0.85 -15.39
CA VAL A 765 -28.51 0.78 -14.61
C VAL A 765 -28.38 1.53 -13.29
N ASP A 766 -27.24 1.41 -12.60
CA ASP A 766 -26.98 2.17 -11.37
C ASP A 766 -26.95 3.69 -11.65
N ALA A 767 -26.25 4.12 -12.71
CA ALA A 767 -26.24 5.51 -13.15
C ALA A 767 -27.63 6.02 -13.54
N PHE A 768 -28.46 5.20 -14.22
CA PHE A 768 -29.84 5.56 -14.51
C PHE A 768 -30.63 5.81 -13.22
N VAL A 769 -30.52 4.92 -12.24
CA VAL A 769 -31.21 5.07 -10.94
C VAL A 769 -30.76 6.33 -10.21
N VAL A 770 -29.47 6.64 -10.25
CA VAL A 770 -28.88 7.87 -9.68
C VAL A 770 -29.45 9.11 -10.36
N GLY A 771 -29.64 9.08 -11.68
CA GLY A 771 -30.20 10.18 -12.46
C GLY A 771 -31.66 10.47 -12.08
N MET A 772 -32.47 9.42 -11.95
CA MET A 772 -33.87 9.51 -11.54
C MET A 772 -34.09 9.85 -10.05
N THR A 773 -33.02 9.95 -9.24
CA THR A 773 -33.13 10.23 -7.80
C THR A 773 -33.04 11.72 -7.51
N SER A 774 -34.19 12.38 -7.33
CA SER A 774 -34.28 13.82 -7.03
C SER A 774 -33.91 14.19 -5.59
N ARG A 775 -33.60 15.48 -5.34
CA ARG A 775 -33.31 16.02 -4.00
C ARG A 775 -34.46 15.84 -3.02
N SER A 776 -35.70 16.05 -3.48
CA SER A 776 -36.89 15.91 -2.66
C SER A 776 -37.05 14.47 -2.17
N LEU A 777 -36.81 13.49 -3.05
CA LEU A 777 -36.82 12.06 -2.71
C LEU A 777 -35.74 11.72 -1.67
N ILE A 778 -34.50 12.21 -1.85
CA ILE A 778 -33.40 12.01 -0.89
C ILE A 778 -33.74 12.61 0.49
N LYS A 779 -34.29 13.83 0.52
CA LYS A 779 -34.68 14.51 1.77
C LYS A 779 -35.78 13.72 2.48
N ARG A 780 -36.79 13.25 1.72
CA ARG A 780 -37.90 12.44 2.22
C ARG A 780 -37.40 11.14 2.85
N ILE A 781 -36.54 10.39 2.15
CA ILE A 781 -35.93 9.15 2.65
C ILE A 781 -35.17 9.41 3.95
N ASN A 782 -34.29 10.41 3.99
CA ASN A 782 -33.48 10.71 5.17
C ASN A 782 -34.31 11.15 6.39
N THR A 783 -35.37 11.93 6.19
CA THR A 783 -36.26 12.34 7.29
C THR A 783 -36.99 11.13 7.87
N THR A 784 -37.49 10.22 7.03
CA THR A 784 -38.17 8.99 7.49
C THR A 784 -37.22 8.06 8.24
N THR A 785 -36.03 7.76 7.70
CA THR A 785 -35.02 6.93 8.38
C THR A 785 -34.57 7.52 9.72
N SER A 786 -34.64 8.84 9.88
CA SER A 786 -34.28 9.49 11.16
C SER A 786 -35.34 9.35 12.26
N LYS A 787 -36.60 9.02 11.90
CA LYS A 787 -37.74 8.92 12.82
C LYS A 787 -38.11 7.47 13.18
N ASP A 788 -37.81 6.50 12.31
CA ASP A 788 -38.27 5.12 12.48
C ASP A 788 -37.16 4.18 13.02
N GLN A 789 -37.47 3.39 14.05
CA GLN A 789 -36.49 2.60 14.82
C GLN A 789 -36.13 1.26 14.14
N ARG A 790 -36.94 0.81 13.18
CA ARG A 790 -36.92 -0.56 12.65
C ARG A 790 -36.15 -0.64 11.32
N HIS A 791 -35.34 -1.69 11.19
CA HIS A 791 -34.35 -2.00 10.13
C HIS A 791 -34.68 -1.66 8.66
N ILE A 792 -33.65 -1.70 7.79
CA ILE A 792 -33.66 -1.58 6.31
C ILE A 792 -34.88 -2.23 5.62
N ASN A 793 -35.38 -3.36 6.14
CA ASN A 793 -36.56 -4.06 5.60
C ASN A 793 -37.86 -3.23 5.68
N ASN A 794 -38.02 -2.33 6.66
CA ASN A 794 -39.16 -1.41 6.74
C ASN A 794 -39.04 -0.22 5.78
N LEU A 795 -37.82 0.26 5.51
CA LEU A 795 -37.58 1.29 4.49
C LEU A 795 -37.91 0.75 3.09
N TYR A 796 -37.55 -0.51 2.84
CA TYR A 796 -37.91 -1.21 1.61
C TYR A 796 -39.43 -1.31 1.43
N GLN A 797 -40.17 -1.78 2.44
CA GLN A 797 -41.63 -1.87 2.37
C GLN A 797 -42.29 -0.48 2.26
N PHE A 798 -41.82 0.51 3.03
CA PHE A 798 -42.29 1.90 2.91
C PHE A 798 -42.10 2.48 1.50
N LEU A 799 -40.94 2.22 0.88
CA LEU A 799 -40.68 2.68 -0.49
C LEU A 799 -41.47 1.85 -1.52
N LYS A 800 -41.69 0.56 -1.28
CA LYS A 800 -42.52 -0.29 -2.14
C LYS A 800 -44.00 0.14 -2.11
N ASP A 801 -44.51 0.53 -0.95
CA ASP A 801 -45.91 0.92 -0.75
C ASP A 801 -46.23 2.36 -1.20
N ARG A 802 -45.21 3.22 -1.36
CA ARG A 802 -45.39 4.66 -1.65
C ARG A 802 -44.54 5.23 -2.79
N VAL A 803 -43.56 4.50 -3.31
CA VAL A 803 -42.78 4.85 -4.52
C VAL A 803 -43.23 3.96 -5.69
N SER A 804 -44.52 3.62 -5.67
CA SER A 804 -45.31 3.26 -6.85
C SER A 804 -45.68 4.47 -7.70
N ASP A 805 -45.31 5.70 -7.28
CA ASP A 805 -45.32 6.87 -8.16
C ASP A 805 -44.35 6.61 -9.32
N ASN A 806 -44.94 6.32 -10.48
CA ASN A 806 -44.35 5.67 -11.65
C ASN A 806 -42.99 6.24 -12.06
N LEU A 807 -41.93 5.41 -12.02
CA LEU A 807 -40.83 5.57 -12.95
C LEU A 807 -41.46 5.60 -14.35
N ASP A 808 -41.25 6.69 -15.09
CA ASP A 808 -41.84 6.84 -16.42
C ASP A 808 -41.57 5.58 -17.26
N ALA A 809 -42.67 4.95 -17.69
CA ALA A 809 -42.63 3.74 -18.50
C ALA A 809 -41.88 3.97 -19.81
N SER A 810 -41.93 5.19 -20.36
CA SER A 810 -41.18 5.60 -21.55
C SER A 810 -39.68 5.56 -21.29
N LEU A 811 -39.18 6.22 -20.24
CA LEU A 811 -37.75 6.19 -19.88
C LEU A 811 -37.25 4.78 -19.57
N LYS A 812 -38.06 3.96 -18.88
CA LYS A 812 -37.72 2.55 -18.63
C LYS A 812 -37.61 1.74 -19.93
N ALA A 813 -38.50 1.97 -20.88
CA ALA A 813 -38.47 1.33 -22.20
C ALA A 813 -37.26 1.79 -23.03
N GLN A 814 -36.96 3.10 -23.04
CA GLN A 814 -35.77 3.68 -23.69
C GLN A 814 -34.49 3.06 -23.13
N LEU A 815 -34.36 2.98 -21.80
CA LEU A 815 -33.23 2.33 -21.14
C LEU A 815 -33.06 0.88 -21.62
N LYS A 816 -34.14 0.08 -21.61
CA LYS A 816 -34.09 -1.33 -22.02
C LYS A 816 -33.67 -1.48 -23.49
N HIS A 817 -34.20 -0.63 -24.37
CA HIS A 817 -33.83 -0.62 -25.79
C HIS A 817 -32.35 -0.30 -25.99
N MET A 818 -31.87 0.81 -25.41
CA MET A 818 -30.48 1.25 -25.55
C MET A 818 -29.50 0.23 -24.94
N LEU A 819 -29.82 -0.39 -23.80
CA LEU A 819 -28.99 -1.44 -23.18
C LEU A 819 -28.78 -2.68 -24.06
N GLY A 820 -29.65 -2.92 -25.05
CA GLY A 820 -29.49 -3.97 -26.05
C GLY A 820 -28.34 -3.71 -27.04
N ALA A 821 -28.02 -2.44 -27.30
CA ALA A 821 -27.02 -2.01 -28.29
C ALA A 821 -25.67 -1.59 -27.66
N VAL A 822 -25.57 -1.55 -26.33
CA VAL A 822 -24.38 -1.08 -25.61
C VAL A 822 -23.15 -1.95 -25.90
N ASN A 823 -22.02 -1.28 -26.12
CA ASN A 823 -20.69 -1.86 -25.99
C ASN A 823 -19.94 -1.15 -24.86
N ALA A 824 -19.26 -1.91 -24.01
CA ALA A 824 -18.36 -1.36 -23.01
C ALA A 824 -17.11 -0.75 -23.68
N SER A 825 -16.82 0.50 -23.33
CA SER A 825 -15.59 1.18 -23.71
C SER A 825 -14.48 0.76 -22.76
N TYR A 826 -13.38 0.19 -23.26
CA TYR A 826 -12.23 -0.17 -22.44
C TYR A 826 -11.10 0.83 -22.63
N LYS A 827 -10.47 1.26 -21.53
CA LYS A 827 -9.24 2.05 -21.61
C LYS A 827 -8.16 1.24 -22.34
N PRO A 828 -7.61 1.74 -23.46
CA PRO A 828 -6.51 1.07 -24.14
C PRO A 828 -5.26 1.06 -23.26
N ASP A 829 -4.53 -0.06 -23.31
CA ASP A 829 -3.23 -0.23 -22.66
C ASP A 829 -2.22 -0.73 -23.68
N HIS A 830 -1.66 0.21 -24.44
CA HIS A 830 -0.71 -0.05 -25.54
C HIS A 830 0.75 0.19 -25.11
N THR A 831 1.01 0.12 -23.80
CA THR A 831 2.34 0.27 -23.23
C THR A 831 3.31 -0.79 -23.75
N ASP A 832 4.56 -0.38 -23.97
CA ASP A 832 5.69 -1.29 -24.19
C ASP A 832 6.49 -1.54 -22.91
N GLN A 833 6.04 -0.98 -21.79
CA GLN A 833 6.65 -1.17 -20.47
C GLN A 833 5.85 -2.17 -19.65
N GLY A 834 6.53 -3.19 -19.13
CA GLY A 834 5.91 -4.23 -18.32
C GLY A 834 6.93 -5.13 -17.63
N SER A 835 6.43 -6.14 -16.92
CA SER A 835 7.31 -7.13 -16.28
C SER A 835 7.93 -8.05 -17.34
N MET A 836 9.26 -7.96 -17.49
CA MET A 836 10.02 -8.68 -18.52
C MET A 836 10.12 -10.19 -18.24
N CYS A 837 10.55 -10.55 -17.02
CA CYS A 837 10.81 -11.92 -16.63
C CYS A 837 10.40 -12.19 -15.17
N ASN A 838 10.21 -13.45 -14.83
CA ASN A 838 9.91 -13.88 -13.47
C ASN A 838 11.10 -13.61 -12.53
N GLY A 839 10.82 -13.38 -11.25
CA GLY A 839 11.86 -13.11 -10.25
C GLY A 839 12.71 -14.33 -9.85
N THR A 840 12.31 -15.54 -10.22
CA THR A 840 13.02 -16.77 -9.90
C THR A 840 14.19 -16.98 -10.86
N ALA A 841 15.41 -17.10 -10.31
CA ALA A 841 16.58 -17.49 -11.07
C ALA A 841 16.70 -19.01 -11.18
N TYR A 842 17.09 -19.48 -12.36
CA TYR A 842 17.32 -20.89 -12.68
C TYR A 842 18.79 -21.09 -13.08
N GLY A 843 19.43 -22.15 -12.61
CA GLY A 843 20.63 -22.70 -13.26
C GLY A 843 20.22 -23.62 -14.41
N PHE A 844 21.20 -24.22 -15.09
CA PHE A 844 20.97 -25.16 -16.19
C PHE A 844 21.57 -26.53 -15.89
N THR A 845 20.96 -27.58 -16.42
CA THR A 845 21.51 -28.94 -16.46
C THR A 845 20.96 -29.66 -17.68
N GLU A 846 21.70 -30.66 -18.15
CA GLU A 846 21.25 -31.57 -19.20
C GLU A 846 21.12 -32.98 -18.63
N LEU A 847 20.01 -33.64 -18.96
CA LEU A 847 19.69 -35.01 -18.55
C LEU A 847 18.96 -35.67 -19.72
N ASP A 848 19.40 -36.85 -20.15
CA ASP A 848 18.82 -37.63 -21.26
C ASP A 848 18.65 -36.82 -22.56
N GLY A 849 19.66 -36.00 -22.91
CA GLY A 849 19.63 -35.10 -24.08
C GLY A 849 18.63 -33.95 -24.00
N LYS A 850 18.01 -33.72 -22.83
CA LYS A 850 17.04 -32.64 -22.59
C LYS A 850 17.61 -31.60 -21.63
N LYS A 851 17.50 -30.32 -22.01
CA LYS A 851 17.89 -29.17 -21.18
C LYS A 851 16.81 -28.82 -20.16
N TYR A 852 17.23 -28.62 -18.91
CA TYR A 852 16.35 -28.27 -17.80
C TYR A 852 16.83 -27.00 -17.10
N GLY A 853 15.86 -26.16 -16.69
CA GLY A 853 16.11 -25.17 -15.65
C GLY A 853 16.20 -25.85 -14.29
N VAL A 854 17.07 -25.35 -13.41
CA VAL A 854 17.26 -25.88 -12.06
C VAL A 854 17.08 -24.78 -11.04
N THR A 855 16.18 -24.96 -10.08
CA THR A 855 16.03 -24.02 -8.95
C THR A 855 15.99 -24.76 -7.62
N ARG A 856 16.19 -24.05 -6.52
CA ARG A 856 16.18 -24.63 -5.17
C ARG A 856 14.86 -24.32 -4.49
N LYS A 857 14.19 -25.36 -3.99
CA LYS A 857 12.92 -25.24 -3.28
C LYS A 857 13.04 -25.76 -1.84
N PRO A 858 12.50 -25.05 -0.83
CA PRO A 858 12.43 -25.57 0.53
C PRO A 858 11.69 -26.90 0.57
N VAL A 859 12.19 -27.87 1.34
CA VAL A 859 11.62 -29.23 1.39
C VAL A 859 10.17 -29.20 1.85
N ASN A 860 9.87 -28.44 2.90
CA ASN A 860 8.50 -28.25 3.42
C ASN A 860 7.54 -27.52 2.45
N LYS A 861 7.99 -27.04 1.29
CA LYS A 861 7.15 -26.39 0.26
C LYS A 861 7.02 -27.22 -1.02
N LEU A 862 7.56 -28.44 -1.06
CA LEU A 862 7.44 -29.32 -2.23
C LEU A 862 5.99 -29.78 -2.42
N LYS A 863 5.50 -29.72 -3.65
CA LYS A 863 4.27 -30.39 -4.09
C LYS A 863 4.60 -31.83 -4.48
N HIS A 864 3.58 -32.69 -4.62
CA HIS A 864 3.75 -34.07 -5.11
C HIS A 864 4.59 -34.12 -6.40
N SER A 865 4.26 -33.32 -7.40
CA SER A 865 5.00 -33.25 -8.68
C SER A 865 6.45 -32.77 -8.52
N ASP A 866 6.73 -31.93 -7.52
CA ASP A 866 8.08 -31.40 -7.30
C ASP A 866 9.02 -32.49 -6.77
N ILE A 867 8.50 -33.44 -5.98
CA ILE A 867 9.29 -34.57 -5.42
C ILE A 867 9.85 -35.43 -6.55
N PHE A 868 9.03 -35.69 -7.58
CA PHE A 868 9.48 -36.46 -8.74
C PHE A 868 10.43 -35.67 -9.65
N SER A 869 10.43 -34.35 -9.53
CA SER A 869 11.31 -33.42 -10.24
C SER A 869 12.60 -33.10 -9.47
N ILE A 870 12.86 -33.73 -8.32
CA ILE A 870 14.13 -33.54 -7.59
C ILE A 870 15.28 -34.05 -8.45
N ARG A 871 16.31 -33.21 -8.61
CA ARG A 871 17.49 -33.50 -9.45
C ARG A 871 18.34 -34.64 -8.89
N ASP A 872 18.50 -34.70 -7.58
CA ASP A 872 19.35 -35.68 -6.89
C ASP A 872 18.54 -36.95 -6.58
N SER A 873 18.91 -38.07 -7.20
CA SER A 873 18.20 -39.35 -7.10
C SER A 873 18.26 -39.96 -5.68
N LEU A 874 19.38 -39.79 -4.97
CA LEU A 874 19.56 -40.30 -3.61
C LEU A 874 18.68 -39.52 -2.62
N ILE A 875 18.68 -38.19 -2.71
CA ILE A 875 17.83 -37.34 -1.86
C ILE A 875 16.35 -37.60 -2.18
N LYS A 876 16.00 -37.75 -3.46
CA LYS A 876 14.65 -38.12 -3.88
C LYS A 876 14.21 -39.45 -3.25
N LYS A 877 15.07 -40.48 -3.30
CA LYS A 877 14.81 -41.79 -2.69
C LYS A 877 14.62 -41.67 -1.17
N ARG A 878 15.49 -40.92 -0.47
CA ARG A 878 15.38 -40.68 0.98
C ARG A 878 14.08 -39.97 1.36
N ILE A 879 13.67 -38.96 0.60
CA ILE A 879 12.39 -38.27 0.84
C ILE A 879 11.22 -39.23 0.60
N LEU A 880 11.23 -40.01 -0.48
CA LEU A 880 10.18 -40.99 -0.75
C LEU A 880 10.10 -42.03 0.37
N GLN A 881 11.22 -42.62 0.78
CA GLN A 881 11.28 -43.58 1.88
C GLN A 881 10.75 -43.00 3.19
N HIS A 882 11.11 -41.77 3.52
CA HIS A 882 10.58 -41.10 4.71
C HIS A 882 9.08 -40.83 4.62
N LEU A 883 8.57 -40.47 3.43
CA LEU A 883 7.15 -40.24 3.22
C LEU A 883 6.31 -41.52 3.30
N THR A 884 6.87 -42.66 2.84
CA THR A 884 6.18 -43.94 2.65
C THR A 884 6.51 -44.99 3.71
N ASN A 885 7.20 -44.61 4.79
CA ASN A 885 7.68 -45.52 5.84
C ASN A 885 8.50 -46.69 5.26
N ASN A 886 9.54 -46.37 4.48
CA ASN A 886 10.50 -47.29 3.86
C ASN A 886 9.97 -48.21 2.74
N LYS A 887 8.76 -47.98 2.21
CA LYS A 887 8.32 -48.67 0.98
C LYS A 887 9.08 -48.14 -0.24
N ASN A 888 9.85 -49.00 -0.90
CA ASN A 888 10.55 -48.66 -2.14
C ASN A 888 9.55 -48.60 -3.30
N THR A 889 9.59 -47.51 -4.07
CA THR A 889 8.91 -47.34 -5.37
C THR A 889 7.40 -47.09 -5.31
N ILE A 890 7.03 -45.80 -5.21
CA ILE A 890 5.67 -45.30 -5.46
C ILE A 890 5.73 -44.25 -6.57
N ASP A 891 4.84 -44.34 -7.56
CA ASP A 891 4.68 -43.33 -8.62
C ASP A 891 3.93 -42.07 -8.12
N GLN A 892 3.84 -41.03 -8.96
CA GLN A 892 3.25 -39.75 -8.54
C GLN A 892 1.77 -39.85 -8.16
N ASN A 893 0.98 -40.67 -8.87
CA ASN A 893 -0.45 -40.78 -8.64
C ASN A 893 -0.73 -41.55 -7.36
N LYS A 894 0.01 -42.65 -7.14
CA LYS A 894 -0.05 -43.43 -5.90
C LYS A 894 0.44 -42.62 -4.70
N LEU A 895 1.49 -41.80 -4.84
CA LEU A 895 1.92 -40.93 -3.73
C LEU A 895 0.84 -39.91 -3.37
N ARG A 896 0.12 -39.39 -4.37
CA ARG A 896 -0.94 -38.41 -4.17
C ARG A 896 -2.18 -39.03 -3.50
N SER A 897 -2.50 -40.29 -3.78
CA SER A 897 -3.58 -41.01 -3.09
C SER A 897 -3.18 -41.43 -1.67
N THR A 898 -1.94 -41.88 -1.46
CA THR A 898 -1.45 -42.31 -0.13
C THR A 898 -1.22 -41.15 0.84
N ILE A 899 -0.75 -39.99 0.34
CA ILE A 899 -0.41 -38.85 1.19
C ILE A 899 -1.15 -37.61 0.67
N PRO A 900 -2.29 -37.24 1.29
CA PRO A 900 -3.00 -36.03 0.94
C PRO A 900 -2.13 -34.77 1.08
N LYS A 901 -2.48 -33.72 0.35
CA LYS A 901 -1.75 -32.43 0.36
C LYS A 901 -1.62 -31.82 1.76
N SER A 902 -2.61 -32.03 2.62
CA SER A 902 -2.62 -31.58 4.02
C SER A 902 -1.52 -32.23 4.86
N GLN A 903 -1.26 -33.53 4.66
CA GLN A 903 -0.25 -34.30 5.39
C GLN A 903 1.17 -34.13 4.83
N LEU A 904 1.30 -33.94 3.51
CA LEU A 904 2.60 -33.87 2.83
C LEU A 904 3.55 -32.83 3.45
N THR A 905 3.02 -31.64 3.74
CA THR A 905 3.81 -30.52 4.28
C THR A 905 4.41 -30.87 5.65
N HIS A 906 3.63 -31.53 6.52
CA HIS A 906 4.07 -31.90 7.86
C HIS A 906 5.17 -32.97 7.83
N LYS A 907 4.97 -34.05 7.07
CA LYS A 907 6.00 -35.08 6.91
C LYS A 907 7.30 -34.54 6.30
N LEU A 908 7.21 -33.61 5.35
CA LEU A 908 8.41 -32.95 4.79
C LEU A 908 9.09 -32.00 5.78
N ALA A 909 8.34 -31.39 6.70
CA ALA A 909 8.92 -30.62 7.79
C ALA A 909 9.63 -31.53 8.80
N ASP A 910 9.05 -32.68 9.12
CA ASP A 910 9.69 -33.68 9.97
C ASP A 910 10.98 -34.24 9.35
N PHE A 911 10.97 -34.58 8.06
CA PHE A 911 12.17 -34.91 7.30
C PHE A 911 13.26 -33.85 7.43
N THR A 912 12.88 -32.57 7.37
CA THR A 912 13.82 -31.45 7.51
C THR A 912 14.41 -31.40 8.91
N LYS A 913 13.61 -31.66 9.95
CA LYS A 913 14.03 -31.67 11.36
C LYS A 913 14.98 -32.84 11.65
N THR A 914 14.70 -34.01 11.11
CA THR A 914 15.49 -35.24 11.32
C THR A 914 16.80 -35.24 10.53
N THR A 915 16.77 -34.81 9.26
CA THR A 915 17.95 -34.89 8.37
C THR A 915 18.77 -33.60 8.28
N GLY A 916 18.20 -32.46 8.70
CA GLY A 916 18.80 -31.14 8.50
C GLY A 916 18.73 -30.61 7.05
N ILE A 917 18.15 -31.37 6.10
CA ILE A 917 18.05 -30.95 4.70
C ILE A 917 16.91 -29.95 4.53
N LYS A 918 17.24 -28.65 4.52
CA LYS A 918 16.25 -27.56 4.44
C LYS A 918 15.67 -27.32 3.04
N SER A 919 16.40 -27.68 1.98
CA SER A 919 16.02 -27.37 0.60
C SER A 919 16.69 -28.30 -0.41
N VAL A 920 16.02 -28.57 -1.53
CA VAL A 920 16.49 -29.46 -2.61
C VAL A 920 16.45 -28.78 -3.97
N ARG A 921 17.23 -29.28 -4.93
CA ARG A 921 17.22 -28.79 -6.32
C ARG A 921 16.14 -29.51 -7.12
N ILE A 922 15.32 -28.76 -7.84
CA ILE A 922 14.25 -29.26 -8.70
C ILE A 922 14.51 -28.93 -10.17
N LEU A 923 14.16 -29.85 -11.06
CA LEU A 923 14.18 -29.72 -12.51
C LEU A 923 12.89 -29.04 -12.97
N VAL A 924 13.02 -28.03 -13.85
CA VAL A 924 11.92 -27.23 -14.36
C VAL A 924 11.91 -27.30 -15.89
N LYS A 925 10.83 -27.85 -16.44
CA LYS A 925 10.57 -27.93 -17.88
C LYS A 925 9.88 -26.64 -18.33
N ASN A 926 10.66 -25.63 -18.70
CA ASN A 926 10.15 -24.39 -19.27
C ASN A 926 11.11 -23.86 -20.33
N GLN A 927 10.67 -23.86 -21.59
CA GLN A 927 11.47 -23.46 -22.75
C GLN A 927 11.72 -21.95 -22.84
N SER A 928 10.96 -21.12 -22.11
CA SER A 928 11.18 -19.68 -22.05
C SER A 928 12.33 -19.27 -21.11
N ILE A 929 12.93 -20.21 -20.39
CA ILE A 929 14.08 -19.94 -19.52
C ILE A 929 15.29 -19.67 -20.40
N SER A 930 15.73 -18.41 -20.43
CA SER A 930 16.87 -17.98 -21.23
C SER A 930 17.99 -17.44 -20.32
N PRO A 931 19.27 -17.69 -20.65
CA PRO A 931 20.40 -17.18 -19.88
C PRO A 931 20.50 -15.65 -20.01
N ILE A 932 21.14 -15.01 -19.04
CA ILE A 932 21.48 -13.59 -19.11
C ILE A 932 22.97 -13.41 -19.46
N GLN A 933 23.28 -12.44 -20.32
CA GLN A 933 24.64 -12.22 -20.84
C GLN A 933 25.70 -12.04 -19.74
N SER A 934 25.38 -11.29 -18.69
CA SER A 934 26.30 -11.04 -17.56
C SER A 934 26.47 -12.23 -16.60
N ALA A 935 25.63 -13.26 -16.71
CA ALA A 935 25.75 -14.49 -15.94
C ALA A 935 25.18 -15.67 -16.75
N PRO A 936 25.93 -16.21 -17.72
CA PRO A 936 25.44 -17.26 -18.64
C PRO A 936 24.94 -18.52 -17.93
N TYR A 937 25.39 -18.76 -16.70
CA TYR A 937 24.98 -19.86 -15.84
C TYR A 937 23.66 -19.62 -15.09
N LYS A 938 23.02 -18.45 -15.28
CA LYS A 938 21.72 -18.08 -14.71
C LYS A 938 20.74 -17.75 -15.82
N GLY A 939 19.52 -18.28 -15.72
CA GLY A 939 18.42 -17.95 -16.60
C GLY A 939 17.14 -17.54 -15.88
N TYR A 940 16.27 -16.87 -16.62
CA TYR A 940 14.98 -16.38 -16.15
C TYR A 940 13.90 -16.72 -17.18
N ALA A 941 12.71 -17.08 -16.71
CA ALA A 941 11.55 -17.33 -17.58
C ALA A 941 10.86 -16.00 -17.94
N LEU A 942 10.39 -15.88 -19.18
CA LEU A 942 9.56 -14.76 -19.61
C LEU A 942 8.26 -14.69 -18.79
N ASN A 943 7.79 -13.47 -18.50
CA ASN A 943 6.59 -13.26 -17.69
C ASN A 943 5.36 -12.91 -18.55
N SER A 944 5.42 -11.83 -19.33
CA SER A 944 4.26 -11.35 -20.10
C SER A 944 4.62 -10.79 -21.48
N TYR A 945 3.58 -10.54 -22.28
CA TYR A 945 3.67 -10.06 -23.66
C TYR A 945 3.01 -8.69 -23.81
N ALA A 946 3.63 -7.83 -24.61
CA ALA A 946 3.15 -6.48 -24.89
C ALA A 946 1.98 -6.50 -25.88
N TYR A 947 2.14 -7.25 -26.99
CA TYR A 947 1.13 -7.39 -28.03
C TYR A 947 1.34 -8.64 -28.90
N CYS A 948 0.39 -8.91 -29.77
CA CYS A 948 0.47 -9.92 -30.83
C CYS A 948 0.27 -9.27 -32.21
N ASP A 949 1.23 -9.39 -33.11
CA ASP A 949 1.07 -8.99 -34.52
C ASP A 949 0.51 -10.18 -35.32
N ILE A 950 -0.59 -9.96 -36.04
CA ILE A 950 -1.26 -10.98 -36.85
C ILE A 950 -0.78 -10.88 -38.30
N TRP A 951 -0.29 -12.01 -38.82
CA TRP A 951 0.21 -12.15 -40.17
C TRP A 951 -0.65 -13.13 -40.97
N GLN A 952 -0.86 -12.82 -42.23
CA GLN A 952 -1.49 -13.70 -43.22
C GLN A 952 -0.44 -14.18 -44.21
N THR A 953 -0.34 -15.49 -44.40
CA THR A 953 0.63 -16.12 -45.29
C THR A 953 -0.10 -17.06 -46.26
N PRO A 954 0.21 -17.05 -47.57
CA PRO A 954 -0.31 -18.05 -48.50
C PRO A 954 0.08 -19.47 -48.06
N TYR A 955 -0.88 -20.40 -48.05
CA TYR A 955 -0.68 -21.78 -47.58
C TYR A 955 -0.73 -22.80 -48.70
N LYS A 956 -1.88 -22.94 -49.38
CA LYS A 956 -2.06 -23.85 -50.52
C LYS A 956 -2.85 -23.17 -51.62
N ARG A 957 -2.38 -23.27 -52.86
CA ARG A 957 -3.14 -22.87 -54.04
C ARG A 957 -4.16 -23.95 -54.36
N ASP A 958 -5.43 -23.58 -54.40
CA ASP A 958 -6.49 -24.45 -54.88
C ASP A 958 -6.27 -24.72 -56.37
N LYS A 959 -6.11 -26.00 -56.72
CA LYS A 959 -5.84 -26.44 -58.09
C LYS A 959 -7.03 -26.22 -59.03
N LYS A 960 -8.26 -26.14 -58.53
CA LYS A 960 -9.48 -25.94 -59.33
C LYS A 960 -9.81 -24.47 -59.56
N THR A 961 -9.64 -23.63 -58.54
CA THR A 961 -10.03 -22.21 -58.60
C THR A 961 -8.86 -21.27 -58.83
N GLY A 962 -7.62 -21.77 -58.76
CA GLY A 962 -6.39 -20.97 -58.89
C GLY A 962 -6.11 -20.04 -57.69
N LYS A 963 -7.03 -19.96 -56.72
CA LYS A 963 -6.96 -19.05 -55.55
C LYS A 963 -6.12 -19.66 -54.42
N TYR A 964 -5.41 -18.81 -53.69
CA TYR A 964 -4.67 -19.22 -52.50
C TYR A 964 -5.57 -19.31 -51.27
N THR A 965 -5.44 -20.41 -50.53
CA THR A 965 -5.85 -20.49 -49.13
C THR A 965 -4.77 -19.86 -48.25
N TYR A 966 -5.17 -19.27 -47.13
CA TYR A 966 -4.27 -18.53 -46.25
C TYR A 966 -4.16 -19.19 -44.87
N LYS A 967 -2.97 -19.07 -44.27
CA LYS A 967 -2.69 -19.38 -42.87
C LYS A 967 -2.47 -18.08 -42.11
N TYR A 968 -2.99 -18.00 -40.89
CA TYR A 968 -2.86 -16.86 -40.01
C TYR A 968 -2.02 -17.22 -38.78
N GLU A 969 -0.99 -16.40 -38.54
CA GLU A 969 0.00 -16.63 -37.48
C GLU A 969 0.18 -15.39 -36.61
N GLY A 970 0.29 -15.61 -35.30
CA GLY A 970 0.57 -14.58 -34.32
C GLY A 970 2.07 -14.48 -34.01
N ALA A 971 2.63 -13.29 -34.17
CA ALA A 971 3.93 -12.90 -33.64
C ALA A 971 3.74 -12.25 -32.26
N PHE A 972 3.93 -13.05 -31.20
CA PHE A 972 3.78 -12.61 -29.81
C PHE A 972 5.05 -11.95 -29.31
N VAL A 973 4.99 -10.65 -28.99
CA VAL A 973 6.17 -9.86 -28.61
C VAL A 973 6.26 -9.75 -27.08
N PRO A 974 7.25 -10.37 -26.42
CA PRO A 974 7.42 -10.26 -24.98
C PRO A 974 7.93 -8.87 -24.58
N TYR A 975 7.57 -8.39 -23.38
CA TYR A 975 8.09 -7.10 -22.88
C TYR A 975 9.63 -7.06 -22.82
N ALA A 976 10.27 -8.20 -22.60
CA ALA A 976 11.74 -8.31 -22.56
C ALA A 976 12.41 -8.00 -23.92
N GLU A 977 11.70 -8.16 -25.03
CA GLU A 977 12.26 -8.06 -26.39
C GLU A 977 11.60 -6.95 -27.20
N VAL A 978 10.64 -6.20 -26.64
CA VAL A 978 9.84 -5.22 -27.39
C VAL A 978 10.68 -4.13 -28.06
N ASN A 979 11.72 -3.63 -27.38
CA ASN A 979 12.63 -2.64 -27.94
C ASN A 979 13.51 -3.23 -29.04
N GLN A 980 14.05 -4.44 -28.80
CA GLN A 980 14.80 -5.17 -29.83
C GLN A 980 13.91 -5.46 -31.04
N TYR A 981 12.65 -5.82 -30.84
CA TYR A 981 11.71 -6.10 -31.91
C TYR A 981 11.39 -4.85 -32.72
N LYS A 982 11.27 -3.68 -32.07
CA LYS A 982 11.09 -2.38 -32.74
C LYS A 982 12.30 -2.01 -33.61
N SER A 983 13.53 -2.32 -33.16
CA SER A 983 14.75 -2.02 -33.90
C SER A 983 15.13 -3.10 -34.93
N THR A 984 14.81 -4.36 -34.66
CA THR A 984 15.27 -5.55 -35.41
C THR A 984 14.36 -6.75 -35.06
N PRO A 985 13.23 -6.95 -35.77
CA PRO A 985 12.28 -8.02 -35.48
C PRO A 985 12.94 -9.41 -35.51
N LYS A 986 12.82 -10.20 -34.44
CA LYS A 986 13.40 -11.57 -34.37
C LYS A 986 12.38 -12.66 -34.63
N ARG A 987 12.52 -13.33 -35.78
CA ARG A 987 12.23 -14.76 -36.10
C ARG A 987 12.89 -15.06 -37.48
N PRO A 988 12.89 -16.28 -38.06
CA PRO A 988 13.57 -16.52 -39.33
C PRO A 988 12.75 -15.86 -40.44
N VAL A 989 13.05 -14.60 -40.70
CA VAL A 989 12.31 -13.70 -41.57
C VAL A 989 13.28 -12.74 -42.23
N ASP A 990 12.95 -12.33 -43.45
CA ASP A 990 13.76 -11.45 -44.29
C ASP A 990 14.07 -10.07 -43.64
N LYS A 991 14.83 -9.21 -44.33
CA LYS A 991 15.25 -7.88 -43.83
C LYS A 991 14.09 -6.96 -43.42
N GLU A 992 12.84 -7.33 -43.71
CA GLU A 992 11.60 -6.60 -43.43
C GLU A 992 10.71 -7.29 -42.37
N GLY A 993 11.12 -8.44 -41.83
CA GLY A 993 10.44 -9.10 -40.71
C GLY A 993 9.26 -10.02 -41.08
N ARG A 994 9.16 -10.50 -42.34
CA ARG A 994 8.06 -11.37 -42.84
C ARG A 994 8.33 -12.87 -42.72
N SER A 995 7.40 -13.66 -42.15
CA SER A 995 7.48 -15.16 -42.02
C SER A 995 7.63 -15.91 -43.35
N HIS A 996 7.31 -15.21 -44.43
CA HIS A 996 7.43 -15.60 -45.82
C HIS A 996 7.47 -14.28 -46.63
N PRO A 997 8.18 -14.17 -47.76
CA PRO A 997 8.25 -12.91 -48.53
C PRO A 997 6.87 -12.34 -48.91
N ALA A 998 5.88 -13.21 -49.09
CA ALA A 998 4.47 -12.86 -49.37
C ALA A 998 3.57 -12.70 -48.11
N ALA A 999 4.12 -12.68 -46.89
CA ALA A 999 3.32 -12.51 -45.68
C ALA A 999 2.85 -11.06 -45.52
N LYS A 1000 1.55 -10.86 -45.31
CA LYS A 1000 0.91 -9.56 -45.10
C LYS A 1000 0.56 -9.37 -43.63
N LYS A 1001 1.04 -8.30 -42.99
CA LYS A 1001 0.61 -7.91 -41.64
C LYS A 1001 -0.82 -7.38 -41.70
N LEU A 1002 -1.72 -7.98 -40.94
CA LEU A 1002 -3.13 -7.58 -40.89
C LEU A 1002 -3.39 -6.54 -39.81
N MET A 1003 -2.96 -6.82 -38.58
CA MET A 1003 -3.21 -5.96 -37.43
C MET A 1003 -2.30 -6.30 -36.25
N ARG A 1004 -2.16 -5.36 -35.32
CA ARG A 1004 -1.57 -5.58 -34.00
C ARG A 1004 -2.67 -5.67 -32.95
N LEU A 1005 -2.65 -6.64 -32.05
CA LEU A 1005 -3.64 -6.79 -30.98
C LEU A 1005 -2.98 -6.66 -29.60
N TYR A 1006 -3.40 -5.67 -28.83
CA TYR A 1006 -3.04 -5.49 -27.42
C TYR A 1006 -4.09 -6.13 -26.51
N LYS A 1007 -3.76 -6.34 -25.23
CA LYS A 1007 -4.76 -6.68 -24.22
C LYS A 1007 -5.78 -5.54 -24.11
N ASN A 1008 -7.04 -5.92 -23.92
CA ASN A 1008 -8.22 -5.04 -23.90
C ASN A 1008 -8.59 -4.36 -25.22
N ASP A 1009 -7.89 -4.64 -26.32
CA ASP A 1009 -8.39 -4.23 -27.64
C ASP A 1009 -9.78 -4.86 -27.88
N CYS A 1010 -10.71 -4.02 -28.33
CA CYS A 1010 -12.02 -4.43 -28.77
C CYS A 1010 -11.98 -4.72 -30.27
N ILE A 1011 -12.45 -5.90 -30.64
CA ILE A 1011 -12.53 -6.36 -32.02
C ILE A 1011 -13.97 -6.74 -32.34
N GLU A 1012 -14.35 -6.46 -33.58
CA GLU A 1012 -15.59 -6.91 -34.16
C GLU A 1012 -15.31 -8.11 -35.06
N LEU A 1013 -16.12 -9.16 -34.89
CA LEU A 1013 -16.08 -10.37 -35.69
C LEU A 1013 -17.39 -10.44 -36.48
N VAL A 1014 -17.31 -10.38 -37.80
CA VAL A 1014 -18.45 -10.62 -38.68
C VAL A 1014 -18.31 -12.03 -39.25
N ASP A 1015 -19.20 -12.95 -38.89
CA ASP A 1015 -19.16 -14.32 -39.39
C ASP A 1015 -19.37 -14.32 -40.91
N LYS A 1016 -18.46 -14.99 -41.65
CA LYS A 1016 -18.47 -14.97 -43.11
C LYS A 1016 -19.63 -15.75 -43.74
N ARG A 1017 -20.29 -16.62 -42.98
CA ARG A 1017 -21.40 -17.46 -43.44
C ARG A 1017 -22.75 -16.87 -43.06
N SER A 1018 -22.92 -16.51 -41.79
CA SER A 1018 -24.20 -15.98 -41.28
C SER A 1018 -24.32 -14.46 -41.38
N GLY A 1019 -23.21 -13.74 -41.50
CA GLY A 1019 -23.19 -12.27 -41.42
C GLY A 1019 -23.39 -11.72 -40.00
N GLU A 1020 -23.50 -12.59 -38.98
CA GLU A 1020 -23.69 -12.18 -37.59
C GLU A 1020 -22.48 -11.42 -37.06
N VAL A 1021 -22.75 -10.36 -36.31
CA VAL A 1021 -21.73 -9.45 -35.76
C VAL A 1021 -21.54 -9.71 -34.27
N PHE A 1022 -20.30 -9.97 -33.86
CA PHE A 1022 -19.93 -10.18 -32.46
C PHE A 1022 -18.86 -9.19 -32.01
N SER A 1023 -19.14 -8.46 -30.92
CA SER A 1023 -18.13 -7.61 -30.27
C SER A 1023 -17.38 -8.40 -29.19
N LYS A 1024 -16.06 -8.54 -29.37
CA LYS A 1024 -15.16 -9.29 -28.47
C LYS A 1024 -14.02 -8.42 -27.94
N ARG A 1025 -13.43 -8.83 -26.83
CA ARG A 1025 -12.24 -8.24 -26.22
C ARG A 1025 -11.09 -9.23 -26.16
N VAL A 1026 -9.88 -8.77 -26.45
CA VAL A 1026 -8.64 -9.54 -26.26
C VAL A 1026 -8.25 -9.57 -24.79
N ALA A 1027 -8.32 -10.73 -24.14
CA ALA A 1027 -8.02 -10.90 -22.71
C ALA A 1027 -6.61 -11.47 -22.44
N GLY A 1028 -6.00 -12.16 -23.40
CA GLY A 1028 -4.69 -12.80 -23.21
C GLY A 1028 -4.19 -13.61 -24.39
N TYR A 1029 -3.01 -14.21 -24.23
CA TYR A 1029 -2.28 -14.90 -25.30
C TYR A 1029 -1.82 -16.31 -24.86
N SER A 1030 -1.84 -17.28 -25.78
CA SER A 1030 -1.21 -18.60 -25.59
C SER A 1030 -0.23 -18.86 -26.73
N VAL A 1031 1.05 -18.55 -26.45
CA VAL A 1031 2.13 -18.52 -27.45
C VAL A 1031 2.49 -19.89 -27.98
N SER A 1032 2.49 -20.92 -27.11
CA SER A 1032 2.81 -22.29 -27.51
C SER A 1032 1.81 -22.88 -28.52
N ASN A 1033 0.61 -22.30 -28.63
CA ASN A 1033 -0.50 -22.88 -29.39
C ASN A 1033 -1.05 -21.95 -30.48
N ASN A 1034 -0.45 -20.77 -30.72
CA ASN A 1034 -0.96 -19.76 -31.66
C ASN A 1034 -2.44 -19.40 -31.40
N LYS A 1035 -2.81 -19.16 -30.12
CA LYS A 1035 -4.19 -18.86 -29.69
C LYS A 1035 -4.29 -17.53 -28.94
N ILE A 1036 -5.46 -16.90 -29.03
CA ILE A 1036 -5.85 -15.68 -28.31
C ILE A 1036 -7.03 -16.00 -27.40
N ASP A 1037 -7.02 -15.46 -26.18
CA ASP A 1037 -8.19 -15.50 -25.28
C ASP A 1037 -9.13 -14.33 -25.67
N LEU A 1038 -10.26 -14.65 -26.31
CA LEU A 1038 -11.28 -13.69 -26.71
C LEU A 1038 -12.51 -13.84 -25.83
N ARG A 1039 -13.00 -12.73 -25.27
CA ARG A 1039 -14.16 -12.68 -24.37
C ARG A 1039 -15.25 -11.77 -24.91
N ASN A 1040 -16.50 -11.94 -24.45
CA ASN A 1040 -17.56 -11.00 -24.79
C ASN A 1040 -17.22 -9.61 -24.22
N ASN A 1041 -17.56 -8.55 -24.96
CA ASN A 1041 -17.22 -7.19 -24.60
C ASN A 1041 -17.91 -6.70 -23.29
N LEU A 1042 -19.08 -7.23 -22.94
CA LEU A 1042 -19.80 -6.81 -21.72
C LEU A 1042 -19.46 -7.63 -20.47
N GLU A 1043 -18.61 -8.67 -20.56
CA GLU A 1043 -18.37 -9.58 -19.44
C GLU A 1043 -17.30 -9.08 -18.44
N SER A 1044 -17.62 -9.11 -17.14
CA SER A 1044 -16.83 -8.51 -16.07
C SER A 1044 -15.62 -9.35 -15.60
N GLN A 1045 -15.70 -10.69 -15.30
CA GLN A 1045 -14.54 -11.63 -15.15
C GLN A 1045 -14.85 -13.17 -15.14
N ASN A 1046 -13.81 -13.97 -15.47
CA ASN A 1046 -13.44 -15.37 -15.11
C ASN A 1046 -14.38 -16.61 -15.34
N LYS A 1047 -15.12 -16.69 -16.45
CA LYS A 1047 -15.38 -18.02 -17.05
C LYS A 1047 -14.08 -18.60 -17.65
N GLU A 1048 -14.01 -19.92 -17.87
CA GLU A 1048 -12.83 -20.63 -18.38
C GLU A 1048 -12.16 -19.88 -19.53
N ARG A 1049 -10.81 -19.82 -19.53
CA ARG A 1049 -10.03 -19.17 -20.60
C ARG A 1049 -10.39 -19.80 -21.95
N LYS A 1050 -11.11 -19.06 -22.79
CA LYS A 1050 -11.51 -19.52 -24.13
C LYS A 1050 -10.42 -19.15 -25.13
N PHE A 1051 -9.36 -19.95 -25.15
CA PHE A 1051 -8.30 -19.81 -26.15
C PHE A 1051 -8.78 -20.33 -27.51
N ILE A 1052 -8.95 -19.41 -28.46
CA ILE A 1052 -9.32 -19.71 -29.85
C ILE A 1052 -8.07 -19.55 -30.73
N SER A 1053 -7.85 -20.47 -31.68
CA SER A 1053 -6.72 -20.35 -32.60
C SER A 1053 -6.88 -19.16 -33.55
N ILE A 1054 -5.78 -18.49 -33.85
CA ILE A 1054 -5.77 -17.33 -34.76
C ILE A 1054 -6.27 -17.74 -36.16
N ASN A 1055 -5.89 -18.93 -36.63
CA ASN A 1055 -6.43 -19.49 -37.87
C ASN A 1055 -7.96 -19.58 -37.87
N LYS A 1056 -8.57 -20.08 -36.79
CA LYS A 1056 -10.03 -20.21 -36.71
C LYS A 1056 -10.70 -18.83 -36.78
N ILE A 1057 -10.22 -17.88 -35.97
CA ILE A 1057 -10.77 -16.52 -35.89
C ILE A 1057 -10.83 -15.87 -37.27
N PHE A 1058 -9.70 -15.82 -38.00
CA PHE A 1058 -9.59 -15.08 -39.26
C PHE A 1058 -10.09 -15.87 -40.48
N ASN A 1059 -10.18 -17.21 -40.41
CA ASN A 1059 -10.82 -17.99 -41.47
C ASN A 1059 -12.34 -17.84 -41.43
N GLU A 1060 -12.95 -17.92 -40.25
CA GLU A 1060 -14.41 -17.91 -40.09
C GLU A 1060 -15.00 -16.49 -40.11
N ASN A 1061 -14.21 -15.46 -39.76
CA ASN A 1061 -14.73 -14.09 -39.55
C ASN A 1061 -13.97 -13.03 -40.36
N HIS A 1062 -14.66 -11.96 -40.75
CA HIS A 1062 -14.01 -10.67 -41.01
C HIS A 1062 -13.74 -10.00 -39.66
N VAL A 1063 -12.49 -9.58 -39.44
CA VAL A 1063 -12.04 -9.04 -38.15
C VAL A 1063 -11.66 -7.58 -38.34
N SER A 1064 -12.28 -6.68 -37.57
CA SER A 1064 -11.95 -5.26 -37.54
C SER A 1064 -11.68 -4.79 -36.11
N LYS A 1065 -10.88 -3.73 -35.96
CA LYS A 1065 -10.72 -3.05 -34.67
C LYS A 1065 -11.79 -2.00 -34.53
N LYS A 1066 -12.51 -2.03 -33.42
CA LYS A 1066 -13.46 -0.97 -33.08
C LYS A 1066 -12.69 0.17 -32.42
N LYS A 1067 -12.67 1.34 -33.06
CA LYS A 1067 -12.29 2.59 -32.37
C LYS A 1067 -13.50 2.98 -31.53
N ILE A 1068 -13.45 2.69 -30.23
CA ILE A 1068 -14.50 3.03 -29.25
C ILE A 1068 -13.99 4.13 -28.33
#